data_AF-D3PWI8-F1
#
_entry.id   AF-D3PWI8-F1
#
_cell.length_a   1.000
_cell.length_b   1.000
_cell.length_c   1.000
_cell.angle_alpha   90.00
_cell.angle_beta   90.00
_cell.angle_gamma   90.00
#
_symmetry.space_group_name_H-M   'P 1'
#
loop_
_entity.id
_entity.type
_entity.pdbx_description
1 polymer ?
#
loop_
_entity_poly.entity_id
_entity_poly.type
_entity_poly.pdbx_seq_one_letter_code
_entity_poly.pdbx_strand_id
1 'polypeptide(L)'
;MDAHGFTPPPDASAADAEAQLRAADWHAFDARRDLEPLRAALLRLEADDGVTDAHRFATERLRERGALLRHPGGLRGDASSHALSPDGRYFAIGSWTGDDHQRGTIQVWEVATARCVNVLDEIPGGVGWPERFRNLQWSADGRLLMGELGTGGIVGWDPFADRAEPTAAATVRPRRPVGFALSPDGSWIFLHRCDGNTSTQSGTSAGLVPVAGRGDPDTVPPPWWPGDAAPHLGLNGAVLIPQVSWFSAASDRVWMFGEWQPGTRPDSQYGAALASIDLRTGQLDWFVETELDGTDNAHRVALSPDESMLVLHHGDTLEFLHPATGNRLGEVEAPFRTARLTWTVCQGQPRLAVVCAEIGMESSVKIYEGVDQLCSLMQVPQPPEPAFSDGIALAWSPDGERAACLNEGGNVEIMTVGPKHDYVDYFDAPKESRGLWWGAGDVIIIAGPRNLMFRNLTTGETIGDFRYPPDTGTDRPLWDNSQDLGRHLHPDPTFAIDADRWVAAFPEGVVIAPSGAELLDHNLAWSIDRRHAWPYRWGPVEPAPGVAACFETLDPAARAILAPLRDRPTAEPVVEWPPPNTATVDVLYDAIGESFEAFSETWLPHVMDATRRIARQRARAGDVEAAETWLRQISSRDWDDYVRFKAEVALVLAANGNPRAGARLHCEAAIDASHGVSDSALPFVASAVGATFAALGHPERGQEWIQRAITAIDPDHNPWEHRIAVCWALLEGGLDDRARQLWTDGEDGEPADANGWLAHLIRIGRDDLMREILYDVGEDWYSFRDAVAVFTAAGRADLMREFFEYYSHTPDEEDIESLAEADRNAVTPRPNEFDIAELRHRRAELLRAPSSERRVDTIRLAWRAAAAQHYDAVLDMLKLLPYKDYDDQPETAVRSLWMALTGVDDDAW
;
A
#
# COMPACT_ATOMS: atom_id res chain seq x y z
N MET A 1 31.17 9.03 -41.82
CA MET A 1 31.33 10.18 -40.90
C MET A 1 29.94 10.62 -40.52
N ASP A 2 29.64 10.57 -39.23
CA ASP A 2 28.47 11.23 -38.64
C ASP A 2 28.50 12.71 -39.03
N ALA A 3 27.39 13.26 -39.51
CA ALA A 3 27.29 14.64 -39.97
C ALA A 3 27.49 15.67 -38.85
N HIS A 4 27.38 15.24 -37.58
CA HIS A 4 27.38 16.11 -36.41
C HIS A 4 28.63 15.97 -35.53
N GLY A 5 29.52 15.01 -35.85
CA GLY A 5 30.83 14.89 -35.20
C GLY A 5 30.82 14.30 -33.80
N PHE A 6 29.71 13.74 -33.30
CA PHE A 6 29.66 13.19 -31.95
C PHE A 6 30.16 11.75 -31.84
N THR A 7 30.19 11.00 -32.94
CA THR A 7 30.62 9.59 -32.90
C THR A 7 32.07 9.44 -33.35
N PRO A 8 33.04 9.17 -32.45
CA PRO A 8 34.40 8.83 -32.84
C PRO A 8 34.43 7.61 -33.79
N PRO A 9 35.29 7.60 -34.82
CA PRO A 9 35.44 6.43 -35.68
C PRO A 9 36.00 5.24 -34.88
N PRO A 10 35.73 3.99 -35.31
CA PRO A 10 36.14 2.80 -34.57
C PRO A 10 37.64 2.72 -34.24
N ASP A 11 38.50 3.25 -35.11
CA ASP A 11 39.96 3.21 -34.95
C ASP A 11 40.55 4.53 -34.38
N ALA A 12 39.72 5.39 -33.78
CA ALA A 12 40.18 6.65 -33.19
C ALA A 12 41.04 6.39 -31.95
N SER A 13 42.20 7.05 -31.85
CA SER A 13 42.91 7.09 -30.57
C SER A 13 42.13 7.91 -29.54
N ALA A 14 42.41 7.70 -28.24
CA ALA A 14 41.84 8.51 -27.17
C ALA A 14 41.96 10.03 -27.40
N ALA A 15 43.10 10.49 -27.93
CA ALA A 15 43.34 11.90 -28.23
C ALA A 15 42.52 12.40 -29.44
N ASP A 16 42.36 11.57 -30.48
CA ASP A 16 41.55 11.92 -31.64
C ASP A 16 40.06 12.00 -31.27
N ALA A 17 39.59 11.06 -30.44
CA ALA A 17 38.23 11.05 -29.92
C ALA A 17 37.95 12.29 -29.08
N GLU A 18 38.85 12.66 -28.16
CA GLU A 18 38.71 13.88 -27.36
C GLU A 18 38.69 15.13 -28.25
N ALA A 19 39.64 15.27 -29.19
CA ALA A 19 39.72 16.40 -30.10
C ALA A 19 38.45 16.55 -30.94
N GLN A 20 37.90 15.43 -31.42
CA GLN A 20 36.65 15.41 -32.16
C GLN A 20 35.46 15.87 -31.29
N LEU A 21 35.31 15.33 -30.08
CA LEU A 21 34.22 15.72 -29.18
C LEU A 21 34.29 17.20 -28.79
N ARG A 22 35.50 17.75 -28.59
CA ARG A 22 35.70 19.18 -28.33
C ARG A 22 35.37 20.08 -29.52
N ALA A 23 35.52 19.57 -30.74
CA ALA A 23 35.16 20.27 -31.96
C ALA A 23 33.68 20.14 -32.36
N ALA A 24 32.95 19.20 -31.75
CA ALA A 24 31.54 18.95 -32.03
C ALA A 24 30.63 20.08 -31.49
N ASP A 25 29.52 20.34 -32.19
CA ASP A 25 28.54 21.36 -31.79
C ASP A 25 27.54 20.81 -30.79
N TRP A 26 27.90 20.80 -29.51
CA TRP A 26 27.02 20.33 -28.42
C TRP A 26 25.70 21.12 -28.27
N HIS A 27 25.49 22.24 -28.95
CA HIS A 27 24.17 22.87 -29.01
C HIS A 27 23.20 22.11 -29.93
N ALA A 28 23.72 21.40 -30.94
CA ALA A 28 22.93 20.58 -31.88
C ALA A 28 22.74 19.12 -31.43
N PHE A 29 23.29 18.72 -30.29
CA PHE A 29 23.17 17.37 -29.74
C PHE A 29 21.72 17.04 -29.37
N ASP A 30 21.22 15.93 -29.87
CA ASP A 30 19.91 15.35 -29.56
C ASP A 30 20.12 13.95 -28.96
N ALA A 31 19.71 13.74 -27.71
CA ALA A 31 20.00 12.48 -27.02
C ALA A 31 19.36 11.27 -27.72
N ARG A 32 18.17 11.43 -28.33
CA ARG A 32 17.45 10.34 -29.00
C ARG A 32 18.19 9.87 -30.26
N ARG A 33 18.94 10.78 -30.90
CA ARG A 33 19.69 10.51 -32.12
C ARG A 33 21.15 10.13 -31.83
N ASP A 34 21.81 10.90 -30.97
CA ASP A 34 23.27 10.93 -30.88
C ASP A 34 23.84 10.12 -29.70
N LEU A 35 23.07 9.93 -28.63
CA LEU A 35 23.62 9.40 -27.37
C LEU A 35 23.98 7.92 -27.46
N GLU A 36 23.11 7.09 -28.04
CA GLU A 36 23.38 5.64 -28.16
C GLU A 36 24.59 5.34 -29.07
N PRO A 37 24.74 5.96 -30.26
CA PRO A 37 25.97 5.84 -31.06
C PRO A 37 27.22 6.36 -30.35
N LEU A 38 27.13 7.50 -29.67
CA LEU A 38 28.23 8.06 -28.88
C LEU A 38 28.65 7.12 -27.75
N ARG A 39 27.69 6.61 -26.97
CA ARG A 39 27.91 5.64 -25.89
C ARG A 39 28.59 4.38 -26.41
N ALA A 40 28.11 3.83 -27.54
CA ALA A 40 28.71 2.65 -28.15
C ALA A 40 30.16 2.91 -28.62
N ALA A 41 30.45 4.10 -29.15
CA ALA A 41 31.80 4.48 -29.55
C ALA A 41 32.75 4.63 -28.35
N LEU A 42 32.28 5.25 -27.28
CA LEU A 42 33.06 5.38 -26.05
C LEU A 42 33.25 4.05 -25.32
N LEU A 43 32.26 3.15 -25.30
CA LEU A 43 32.44 1.80 -24.75
C LEU A 43 33.55 1.01 -25.49
N ARG A 44 33.67 1.17 -26.82
CA ARG A 44 34.78 0.57 -27.56
C ARG A 44 36.12 1.19 -27.19
N LEU A 45 36.18 2.52 -27.14
CA LEU A 45 37.39 3.24 -26.72
C LEU A 45 37.82 2.84 -25.31
N GLU A 46 36.86 2.67 -24.39
CA GLU A 46 37.12 2.19 -23.03
C GLU A 46 37.68 0.78 -23.00
N ALA A 47 37.19 -0.12 -23.85
CA ALA A 47 37.72 -1.48 -23.91
C ALA A 47 39.21 -1.52 -24.28
N ASP A 48 39.67 -0.55 -25.10
CA ASP A 48 41.05 -0.47 -25.57
C ASP A 48 41.96 0.37 -24.64
N ASP A 49 41.47 1.52 -24.16
CA ASP A 49 42.27 2.53 -23.46
C ASP A 49 41.84 2.80 -22.00
N GLY A 50 40.78 2.15 -21.52
CA GLY A 50 40.13 2.46 -20.25
C GLY A 50 39.39 3.81 -20.28
N VAL A 51 39.05 4.34 -19.10
CA VAL A 51 38.35 5.64 -19.00
C VAL A 51 39.31 6.79 -19.28
N THR A 52 39.18 7.40 -20.45
CA THR A 52 39.98 8.54 -20.96
C THR A 52 39.32 9.92 -20.76
N ASP A 53 40.04 10.99 -21.10
CA ASP A 53 39.53 12.38 -21.06
C ASP A 53 38.34 12.62 -22.01
N ALA A 54 38.21 11.84 -23.09
CA ALA A 54 37.04 11.86 -23.97
C ALA A 54 35.75 11.51 -23.20
N HIS A 55 35.81 10.50 -22.33
CA HIS A 55 34.70 10.08 -21.47
C HIS A 55 34.32 11.16 -20.46
N ARG A 56 35.34 11.71 -19.78
CA ARG A 56 35.19 12.80 -18.80
C ARG A 56 34.54 14.02 -19.44
N PHE A 57 35.03 14.43 -20.62
CA PHE A 57 34.52 15.58 -21.35
C PHE A 57 33.07 15.38 -21.82
N ALA A 58 32.76 14.24 -22.44
CA ALA A 58 31.39 13.94 -22.85
C ALA A 58 30.42 13.95 -21.66
N THR A 59 30.82 13.34 -20.53
CA THR A 59 30.00 13.32 -19.31
C THR A 59 29.80 14.72 -18.75
N GLU A 60 30.83 15.57 -18.74
CA GLU A 60 30.70 16.97 -18.33
C GLU A 60 29.68 17.72 -19.21
N ARG A 61 29.74 17.57 -20.54
CA ARG A 61 28.79 18.22 -21.46
C ARG A 61 27.35 17.72 -21.26
N LEU A 62 27.16 16.43 -20.97
CA LEU A 62 25.83 15.88 -20.68
C LEU A 62 25.29 16.37 -19.33
N ARG A 63 26.14 16.52 -18.31
CA ARG A 63 25.76 17.10 -17.00
C ARG A 63 25.33 18.55 -17.12
N GLU A 64 26.03 19.37 -17.90
CA GLU A 64 25.61 20.75 -18.19
C GLU A 64 24.24 20.84 -18.88
N ARG A 65 23.80 19.76 -19.53
CA ARG A 65 22.49 19.63 -20.16
C ARG A 65 21.41 19.01 -19.27
N GLY A 66 21.72 18.81 -17.97
CA GLY A 66 20.74 18.33 -16.99
C GLY A 66 20.72 16.82 -16.78
N ALA A 67 21.81 16.10 -17.08
CA ALA A 67 21.93 14.69 -16.72
C ALA A 67 21.78 14.51 -15.20
N LEU A 68 20.88 13.62 -14.78
CA LEU A 68 20.57 13.35 -13.38
C LEU A 68 21.18 12.01 -12.95
N LEU A 69 21.85 11.97 -11.80
CA LEU A 69 22.31 10.71 -11.25
C LEU A 69 21.12 9.88 -10.73
N ARG A 70 21.06 8.59 -11.09
CA ARG A 70 20.01 7.65 -10.69
C ARG A 70 20.60 6.37 -10.12
N HIS A 71 19.82 5.72 -9.24
CA HIS A 71 20.16 4.47 -8.56
C HIS A 71 18.98 3.49 -8.61
N PRO A 72 19.18 2.20 -8.27
CA PRO A 72 18.17 1.16 -8.47
C PRO A 72 17.18 1.06 -7.30
N GLY A 73 17.54 1.51 -6.10
CA GLY A 73 16.71 1.41 -4.88
C GLY A 73 15.59 2.45 -4.73
N GLY A 74 14.89 2.80 -5.80
CA GLY A 74 13.78 3.77 -5.75
C GLY A 74 12.46 3.18 -5.25
N LEU A 75 12.24 1.88 -5.44
CA LEU A 75 11.03 1.18 -4.96
C LEU A 75 11.03 1.11 -3.42
N ARG A 76 9.94 1.56 -2.80
CA ARG A 76 9.78 1.64 -1.33
C ARG A 76 9.03 0.46 -0.71
N GLY A 77 8.47 -0.41 -1.53
CA GLY A 77 7.75 -1.63 -1.14
C GLY A 77 7.86 -2.69 -2.24
N ASP A 78 7.09 -3.77 -2.10
CA ASP A 78 7.09 -4.87 -3.07
C ASP A 78 6.56 -4.39 -4.44
N ALA A 79 7.19 -4.89 -5.50
CA ALA A 79 6.75 -4.64 -6.86
C ALA A 79 5.42 -5.37 -7.12
N SER A 80 4.38 -4.60 -7.41
CA SER A 80 3.01 -5.08 -7.62
C SER A 80 2.61 -5.04 -9.08
N SER A 81 3.32 -4.29 -9.94
CA SER A 81 2.89 -4.06 -11.33
C SER A 81 4.07 -3.87 -12.27
N HIS A 82 3.96 -4.45 -13.47
CA HIS A 82 5.07 -4.54 -14.41
C HIS A 82 4.60 -4.30 -15.84
N ALA A 83 5.37 -3.54 -16.62
CA ALA A 83 5.04 -3.31 -18.03
C ALA A 83 6.30 -3.11 -18.88
N LEU A 84 6.48 -3.99 -19.87
CA LEU A 84 7.45 -3.77 -20.94
C LEU A 84 6.89 -2.77 -21.96
N SER A 85 7.71 -1.82 -22.40
CA SER A 85 7.33 -0.89 -23.46
C SER A 85 7.10 -1.62 -24.79
N PRO A 86 6.27 -1.08 -25.71
CA PRO A 86 5.98 -1.74 -26.99
C PRO A 86 7.20 -1.99 -27.87
N ASP A 87 8.23 -1.15 -27.75
CA ASP A 87 9.51 -1.31 -28.46
C ASP A 87 10.51 -2.22 -27.73
N GLY A 88 10.14 -2.73 -26.54
CA GLY A 88 10.97 -3.58 -25.69
C GLY A 88 12.17 -2.88 -25.06
N ARG A 89 12.34 -1.56 -25.22
CA ARG A 89 13.52 -0.82 -24.76
C ARG A 89 13.44 -0.39 -23.30
N TYR A 90 12.23 -0.33 -22.74
CA TYR A 90 11.98 0.13 -21.37
C TYR A 90 11.15 -0.86 -20.58
N PHE A 91 11.47 -1.01 -19.30
CA PHE A 91 10.68 -1.81 -18.37
C PHE A 91 10.24 -0.91 -17.21
N ALA A 92 8.92 -0.82 -17.00
CA ALA A 92 8.32 -0.08 -15.91
C ALA A 92 7.93 -1.03 -14.78
N ILE A 93 8.21 -0.62 -13.55
CA ILE A 93 7.84 -1.35 -12.33
C ILE A 93 7.18 -0.37 -11.37
N GLY A 94 5.99 -0.72 -10.89
CA GLY A 94 5.25 0.02 -9.87
C GLY A 94 5.27 -0.73 -8.55
N SER A 95 5.37 0.03 -7.45
CA SER A 95 5.20 -0.51 -6.10
C SER A 95 3.82 -0.19 -5.53
N TRP A 96 3.18 -1.19 -4.95
CA TRP A 96 2.11 -1.00 -4.00
C TRP A 96 2.73 -0.74 -2.63
N THR A 97 2.24 0.26 -1.90
CA THR A 97 2.92 0.74 -0.69
C THR A 97 2.26 0.29 0.61
N GLY A 98 1.31 -0.64 0.53
CA GLY A 98 0.61 -1.15 1.71
C GLY A 98 0.02 0.00 2.52
N ASP A 99 0.33 0.04 3.81
CA ASP A 99 -0.17 1.04 4.75
C ASP A 99 0.48 2.43 4.57
N ASP A 100 1.58 2.56 3.82
CA ASP A 100 2.21 3.85 3.49
C ASP A 100 1.62 4.42 2.20
N HIS A 101 0.32 4.71 2.24
CA HIS A 101 -0.50 5.11 1.09
C HIS A 101 -0.06 6.42 0.42
N GLN A 102 0.94 7.15 0.92
CA GLN A 102 1.35 8.44 0.34
C GLN A 102 2.63 8.35 -0.51
N ARG A 103 3.23 7.16 -0.66
CA ARG A 103 4.63 7.05 -1.12
C ARG A 103 4.86 6.04 -2.25
N GLY A 104 3.86 5.85 -3.11
CA GLY A 104 3.97 5.03 -4.32
C GLY A 104 5.10 5.48 -5.24
N THR A 105 5.70 4.52 -5.95
CA THR A 105 6.78 4.79 -6.90
C THR A 105 6.62 3.97 -8.18
N ILE A 106 7.02 4.55 -9.31
CA ILE A 106 7.27 3.84 -10.57
C ILE A 106 8.74 4.05 -10.94
N GLN A 107 9.44 2.96 -11.21
CA GLN A 107 10.77 3.00 -11.81
C GLN A 107 10.72 2.63 -13.29
N VAL A 108 11.46 3.36 -14.11
CA VAL A 108 11.63 3.09 -15.53
C VAL A 108 13.08 2.71 -15.79
N TRP A 109 13.28 1.54 -16.39
CA TRP A 109 14.58 0.93 -16.64
C TRP A 109 14.89 0.88 -18.13
N GLU A 110 16.09 1.30 -18.53
CA GLU A 110 16.60 1.04 -19.88
C GLU A 110 17.09 -0.41 -19.95
N VAL A 111 16.39 -1.22 -20.75
CA VAL A 111 16.60 -2.67 -20.83
C VAL A 111 18.02 -3.02 -21.29
N ALA A 112 18.54 -2.29 -22.28
CA ALA A 112 19.86 -2.55 -22.86
C ALA A 112 21.03 -2.38 -21.88
N THR A 113 20.86 -1.56 -20.84
CA THR A 113 21.91 -1.25 -19.85
C THR A 113 21.58 -1.74 -18.46
N ALA A 114 20.35 -2.19 -18.21
CA ALA A 114 19.84 -2.54 -16.89
C ALA A 114 20.06 -1.40 -15.88
N ARG A 115 19.76 -0.17 -16.30
CA ARG A 115 19.88 1.02 -15.44
C ARG A 115 18.55 1.73 -15.31
N CYS A 116 18.24 2.12 -14.09
CA CYS A 116 17.09 2.98 -13.80
C CYS A 116 17.36 4.36 -14.40
N VAL A 117 16.55 4.75 -15.38
CA VAL A 117 16.64 6.05 -16.06
C VAL A 117 15.65 7.05 -15.50
N ASN A 118 14.57 6.60 -14.86
CA ASN A 118 13.65 7.50 -14.18
C ASN A 118 12.99 6.86 -12.96
N VAL A 119 12.64 7.71 -12.00
CA VAL A 119 11.80 7.38 -10.85
C VAL A 119 10.71 8.44 -10.78
N LEU A 120 9.45 7.99 -10.83
CA LEU A 120 8.27 8.78 -10.56
C LEU A 120 7.85 8.43 -9.13
N ASP A 121 8.06 9.34 -8.19
CA ASP A 121 7.77 9.13 -6.77
C ASP A 121 6.66 10.04 -6.25
N GLU A 122 6.34 9.92 -4.97
CA GLU A 122 5.21 10.62 -4.32
C GLU A 122 3.87 10.32 -4.98
N ILE A 123 3.68 9.10 -5.49
CA ILE A 123 2.43 8.70 -6.11
C ILE A 123 1.42 8.31 -5.02
N PRO A 124 0.35 9.09 -4.79
CA PRO A 124 -0.61 8.79 -3.73
C PRO A 124 -1.40 7.52 -4.08
N GLY A 125 -1.62 6.69 -3.06
CA GLY A 125 -2.32 5.41 -3.13
C GLY A 125 -1.48 4.22 -3.57
N GLY A 126 -0.19 4.40 -3.88
CA GLY A 126 0.61 3.34 -4.49
C GLY A 126 0.23 3.08 -5.95
N VAL A 127 0.99 2.24 -6.65
CA VAL A 127 0.70 1.85 -8.04
C VAL A 127 0.29 0.39 -8.10
N GLY A 128 -0.89 0.15 -8.66
CA GLY A 128 -1.50 -1.17 -8.79
C GLY A 128 -1.98 -1.76 -7.47
N TRP A 129 -2.56 -2.94 -7.58
CA TRP A 129 -3.05 -3.74 -6.46
C TRP A 129 -2.53 -5.16 -6.58
N PRO A 130 -2.14 -5.82 -5.46
CA PRO A 130 -1.88 -7.24 -5.45
C PRO A 130 -3.07 -8.00 -6.07
N GLU A 131 -2.82 -9.10 -6.77
CA GLU A 131 -3.86 -9.94 -7.40
C GLU A 131 -4.56 -9.34 -8.64
N ARG A 132 -4.27 -8.09 -9.01
CA ARG A 132 -4.78 -7.44 -10.24
C ARG A 132 -3.67 -7.30 -11.27
N PHE A 133 -3.94 -7.67 -12.52
CA PHE A 133 -2.97 -7.60 -13.62
C PHE A 133 -3.32 -6.46 -14.58
N ARG A 134 -2.33 -5.97 -15.32
CA ARG A 134 -2.40 -4.84 -16.26
C ARG A 134 -2.71 -3.49 -15.60
N ASN A 135 -2.25 -3.30 -14.36
CA ASN A 135 -2.37 -2.02 -13.66
C ASN A 135 -1.42 -0.95 -14.22
N LEU A 136 -0.37 -1.36 -14.93
CA LEU A 136 0.52 -0.48 -15.68
C LEU A 136 0.41 -0.76 -17.18
N GLN A 137 0.19 0.28 -17.99
CA GLN A 137 0.05 0.15 -19.45
C GLN A 137 0.74 1.30 -20.18
N TRP A 138 1.50 0.95 -21.22
CA TRP A 138 2.09 1.91 -22.14
C TRP A 138 1.13 2.20 -23.30
N SER A 139 1.12 3.44 -23.79
CA SER A 139 0.62 3.74 -25.14
C SER A 139 1.51 3.06 -26.19
N ALA A 140 0.97 2.81 -27.39
CA ALA A 140 1.69 2.11 -28.44
C ALA A 140 2.95 2.84 -28.93
N ASP A 141 3.00 4.17 -28.79
CA ASP A 141 4.17 4.99 -29.11
C ASP A 141 5.21 5.06 -27.98
N GLY A 142 4.93 4.43 -26.83
CA GLY A 142 5.79 4.39 -25.65
C GLY A 142 5.97 5.74 -24.95
N ARG A 143 5.10 6.73 -25.22
CA ARG A 143 5.22 8.08 -24.61
C ARG A 143 4.36 8.26 -23.37
N LEU A 144 3.25 7.54 -23.25
CA LEU A 144 2.37 7.61 -22.10
C LEU A 144 2.45 6.30 -21.32
N LEU A 145 2.73 6.39 -20.03
CA LEU A 145 2.65 5.29 -19.09
C LEU A 145 1.52 5.58 -18.11
N MET A 146 0.51 4.72 -18.09
CA MET A 146 -0.68 4.84 -17.23
C MET A 146 -0.61 3.83 -16.09
N GLY A 147 -0.99 4.25 -14.90
CA GLY A 147 -1.07 3.44 -13.69
C GLY A 147 -2.40 3.59 -12.96
N GLU A 148 -2.92 2.49 -12.44
CA GLU A 148 -4.00 2.51 -11.45
C GLU A 148 -3.44 2.84 -10.06
N LEU A 149 -4.06 3.79 -9.36
CA LEU A 149 -3.63 4.37 -8.09
C LEU A 149 -4.73 4.30 -7.03
N GLY A 150 -4.35 3.98 -5.80
CA GLY A 150 -5.26 3.99 -4.65
C GLY A 150 -6.58 3.26 -4.92
N THR A 151 -7.69 3.73 -4.35
CA THR A 151 -9.01 3.07 -4.48
C THR A 151 -9.79 3.46 -5.75
N GLY A 152 -9.10 3.74 -6.87
CA GLY A 152 -9.73 3.90 -8.19
C GLY A 152 -9.34 5.14 -9.03
N GLY A 153 -8.16 5.70 -8.79
CA GLY A 153 -7.58 6.71 -9.68
C GLY A 153 -6.81 6.04 -10.82
N ILE A 154 -6.85 6.59 -12.02
CA ILE A 154 -5.94 6.19 -13.10
C ILE A 154 -5.20 7.44 -13.55
N VAL A 155 -3.88 7.36 -13.52
CA VAL A 155 -3.01 8.51 -13.76
C VAL A 155 -1.96 8.16 -14.79
N GLY A 156 -1.61 9.12 -15.62
CA GLY A 156 -0.66 8.97 -16.72
C GLY A 156 0.51 9.93 -16.61
N TRP A 157 1.68 9.44 -17.01
CA TRP A 157 2.91 10.23 -17.10
C TRP A 157 3.54 10.06 -18.48
N ASP A 158 4.22 11.10 -18.95
CA ASP A 158 5.31 10.92 -19.91
C ASP A 158 6.60 10.68 -19.12
N PRO A 159 7.11 9.43 -19.04
CA PRO A 159 8.27 9.11 -18.23
C PRO A 159 9.57 9.77 -18.73
N PHE A 160 9.55 10.38 -19.92
CA PHE A 160 10.70 11.03 -20.54
C PHE A 160 10.55 12.56 -20.60
N ALA A 161 9.46 13.12 -20.08
CA ALA A 161 9.25 14.56 -20.05
C ALA A 161 10.12 15.27 -19.00
N ASP A 162 10.28 16.59 -19.16
CA ASP A 162 11.06 17.44 -18.25
C ASP A 162 10.48 17.55 -16.84
N ARG A 163 9.20 17.19 -16.67
CA ARG A 163 8.47 17.21 -15.39
C ARG A 163 7.98 15.82 -15.05
N ALA A 164 8.08 15.45 -13.77
CA ALA A 164 7.52 14.21 -13.23
C ALA A 164 6.02 14.32 -12.87
N GLU A 165 5.38 15.46 -13.17
CA GLU A 165 3.96 15.69 -12.91
C GLU A 165 3.09 14.80 -13.83
N PRO A 166 1.94 14.31 -13.32
CA PRO A 166 0.94 13.67 -14.15
C PRO A 166 0.57 14.49 -15.38
N THR A 167 0.58 13.85 -16.54
CA THR A 167 0.14 14.43 -17.82
C THR A 167 -1.32 14.12 -18.14
N ALA A 168 -1.88 13.10 -17.49
CA ALA A 168 -3.27 12.69 -17.64
C ALA A 168 -3.84 12.09 -16.34
N ALA A 169 -5.15 12.20 -16.14
CA ALA A 169 -5.85 11.53 -15.04
C ALA A 169 -7.31 11.22 -15.38
N ALA A 170 -7.83 10.16 -14.78
CA ALA A 170 -9.24 9.81 -14.71
C ALA A 170 -9.55 9.34 -13.28
N THR A 171 -10.60 9.88 -12.65
CA THR A 171 -10.98 9.52 -11.27
C THR A 171 -12.41 9.01 -11.23
N VAL A 172 -12.60 7.85 -10.59
CA VAL A 172 -13.93 7.25 -10.34
C VAL A 172 -14.24 7.36 -8.84
N ARG A 173 -15.47 7.75 -8.45
CA ARG A 173 -15.88 7.82 -7.03
C ARG A 173 -16.01 6.41 -6.44
N PRO A 174 -15.63 6.15 -5.17
CA PRO A 174 -14.92 4.90 -4.88
C PRO A 174 -15.77 3.82 -4.20
N ARG A 175 -15.31 2.57 -4.37
CA ARG A 175 -15.07 1.61 -3.27
C ARG A 175 -14.08 0.46 -3.57
N ARG A 176 -13.56 0.28 -4.80
CA ARG A 176 -12.63 -0.81 -5.16
C ARG A 176 -11.71 -0.45 -6.35
N PRO A 177 -10.62 -1.23 -6.59
CA PRO A 177 -9.87 -1.16 -7.85
C PRO A 177 -10.82 -1.33 -9.04
N VAL A 178 -10.71 -0.45 -10.01
CA VAL A 178 -11.57 -0.39 -11.21
C VAL A 178 -10.99 -1.23 -12.33
N GLY A 179 -9.66 -1.33 -12.47
CA GLY A 179 -9.03 -1.90 -13.66
C GLY A 179 -9.30 -1.07 -14.93
N PHE A 180 -8.42 -1.17 -15.92
CA PHE A 180 -8.58 -0.40 -17.16
C PHE A 180 -7.90 -1.00 -18.39
N ALA A 181 -8.25 -0.47 -19.56
CA ALA A 181 -7.48 -0.59 -20.78
C ALA A 181 -7.17 0.80 -21.34
N LEU A 182 -5.94 0.99 -21.82
CA LEU A 182 -5.51 2.19 -22.54
C LEU A 182 -5.65 1.99 -24.05
N SER A 183 -6.17 2.98 -24.76
CA SER A 183 -6.17 2.97 -26.22
C SER A 183 -4.73 3.05 -26.77
N PRO A 184 -4.41 2.34 -27.87
CA PRO A 184 -3.07 2.37 -28.48
C PRO A 184 -2.53 3.78 -28.75
N ASP A 185 -3.40 4.70 -29.16
CA ASP A 185 -3.05 6.10 -29.42
C ASP A 185 -2.92 6.98 -28.17
N GLY A 186 -3.18 6.43 -26.97
CA GLY A 186 -3.12 7.14 -25.69
C GLY A 186 -4.24 8.15 -25.47
N SER A 187 -5.30 8.18 -26.29
CA SER A 187 -6.37 9.18 -26.21
C SER A 187 -7.54 8.79 -25.29
N TRP A 188 -7.74 7.51 -25.01
CA TRP A 188 -8.91 6.99 -24.30
C TRP A 188 -8.56 5.90 -23.30
N ILE A 189 -9.36 5.83 -22.23
CA ILE A 189 -9.31 4.79 -21.21
C ILE A 189 -10.67 4.11 -21.17
N PHE A 190 -10.68 2.79 -21.16
CA PHE A 190 -11.87 2.02 -20.83
C PHE A 190 -11.75 1.51 -19.40
N LEU A 191 -12.65 1.95 -18.52
CA LEU A 191 -12.70 1.60 -17.11
C LEU A 191 -13.48 0.30 -16.91
N HIS A 192 -12.95 -0.59 -16.08
CA HIS A 192 -13.70 -1.75 -15.61
C HIS A 192 -14.42 -1.39 -14.29
N ARG A 193 -15.41 -2.20 -13.89
CA ARG A 193 -16.09 -2.20 -12.57
C ARG A 193 -16.29 -0.83 -11.87
N CYS A 194 -17.14 0.05 -12.42
CA CYS A 194 -17.50 1.32 -11.78
C CYS A 194 -18.59 1.13 -10.69
N ASP A 195 -18.21 1.20 -9.40
CA ASP A 195 -19.12 1.10 -8.25
C ASP A 195 -19.87 2.42 -7.97
N GLY A 196 -20.77 2.80 -8.88
CA GLY A 196 -21.77 3.81 -8.60
C GLY A 196 -23.13 3.12 -8.48
N ASN A 197 -23.70 3.11 -7.26
CA ASN A 197 -25.10 2.81 -6.92
C ASN A 197 -25.95 2.43 -8.15
N THR A 198 -26.24 1.13 -8.28
CA THR A 198 -27.06 0.53 -9.35
C THR A 198 -28.45 1.18 -9.40
N SER A 199 -28.52 2.35 -10.03
CA SER A 199 -29.77 2.79 -10.61
C SER A 199 -30.01 1.83 -11.77
N THR A 200 -31.04 1.03 -11.65
CA THR A 200 -31.58 0.15 -12.69
C THR A 200 -31.91 0.86 -14.01
N GLN A 201 -31.63 2.16 -14.13
CA GLN A 201 -31.87 2.99 -15.30
C GLN A 201 -30.65 3.17 -16.23
N SER A 202 -29.40 2.95 -15.79
CA SER A 202 -28.20 3.16 -16.66
C SER A 202 -27.47 1.89 -17.13
N GLY A 203 -27.62 0.76 -16.44
CA GLY A 203 -27.30 -0.58 -16.98
C GLY A 203 -25.83 -0.93 -17.33
N THR A 204 -24.83 -0.12 -16.96
CA THR A 204 -23.41 -0.42 -17.25
C THR A 204 -22.48 -0.07 -16.08
N SER A 205 -21.63 -1.02 -15.66
CA SER A 205 -20.56 -0.83 -14.66
C SER A 205 -19.19 -0.66 -15.32
N ALA A 206 -19.13 0.07 -16.44
CA ALA A 206 -17.92 0.38 -17.20
C ALA A 206 -18.08 1.75 -17.86
N GLY A 207 -16.97 2.42 -18.19
CA GLY A 207 -16.99 3.76 -18.76
C GLY A 207 -15.83 4.03 -19.71
N LEU A 208 -16.08 4.85 -20.73
CA LEU A 208 -15.03 5.33 -21.63
C LEU A 208 -14.68 6.77 -21.24
N VAL A 209 -13.42 7.03 -20.89
CA VAL A 209 -12.96 8.32 -20.41
C VAL A 209 -11.86 8.85 -21.33
N PRO A 210 -11.93 10.10 -21.80
CA PRO A 210 -10.84 10.69 -22.56
C PRO A 210 -9.64 10.95 -21.65
N VAL A 211 -8.44 10.73 -22.18
CA VAL A 211 -7.19 11.10 -21.52
C VAL A 211 -7.03 12.63 -21.63
N ALA A 212 -7.43 13.37 -20.59
CA ALA A 212 -7.40 14.84 -20.57
C ALA A 212 -6.03 15.39 -20.13
N GLY A 213 -5.53 16.44 -20.81
CA GLY A 213 -4.28 17.13 -20.49
C GLY A 213 -4.47 18.42 -19.70
N ARG A 214 -3.76 18.53 -18.56
CA ARG A 214 -3.49 19.71 -17.70
C ARG A 214 -4.69 20.54 -17.24
N GLY A 215 -5.28 20.14 -16.12
CA GLY A 215 -6.19 20.96 -15.31
C GLY A 215 -6.19 20.48 -13.86
N ASP A 216 -6.39 21.40 -12.92
CA ASP A 216 -6.68 21.18 -11.50
C ASP A 216 -7.58 19.94 -11.30
N PRO A 217 -7.31 19.01 -10.35
CA PRO A 217 -8.20 17.88 -10.06
C PRO A 217 -9.67 18.28 -9.86
N ASP A 218 -9.94 19.53 -9.43
CA ASP A 218 -11.29 20.09 -9.31
C ASP A 218 -11.91 20.57 -10.65
N THR A 219 -11.13 20.57 -11.73
CA THR A 219 -11.53 20.93 -13.10
C THR A 219 -11.54 19.75 -14.08
N VAL A 220 -11.27 18.53 -13.58
CA VAL A 220 -11.50 17.31 -14.34
C VAL A 220 -12.98 17.33 -14.76
N PRO A 221 -13.30 17.37 -16.07
CA PRO A 221 -14.69 17.22 -16.49
C PRO A 221 -15.22 15.93 -15.86
N PRO A 222 -16.49 15.88 -15.42
CA PRO A 222 -17.04 14.64 -14.89
C PRO A 222 -16.68 13.49 -15.84
N PRO A 223 -16.38 12.28 -15.33
CA PRO A 223 -16.21 11.11 -16.18
C PRO A 223 -17.30 11.16 -17.24
N TRP A 224 -16.95 10.90 -18.50
CA TRP A 224 -17.99 10.79 -19.51
C TRP A 224 -18.76 9.50 -19.20
N TRP A 225 -19.71 9.64 -18.27
CA TRP A 225 -20.68 8.63 -17.94
C TRP A 225 -21.49 8.44 -19.22
N PRO A 226 -21.70 7.21 -19.65
CA PRO A 226 -22.63 6.95 -20.71
C PRO A 226 -24.03 7.44 -20.28
N GLY A 227 -24.36 8.70 -20.55
CA GLY A 227 -25.44 9.43 -19.86
C GLY A 227 -25.77 10.78 -20.47
N ASP A 228 -24.79 11.56 -20.93
CA ASP A 228 -25.05 12.71 -21.81
C ASP A 228 -24.90 12.28 -23.28
N ALA A 229 -25.92 11.55 -23.74
CA ALA A 229 -26.06 11.00 -25.10
C ALA A 229 -24.95 10.02 -25.53
N ALA A 230 -24.49 9.15 -24.63
CA ALA A 230 -23.77 7.97 -25.03
C ALA A 230 -24.75 6.84 -25.42
N PRO A 231 -24.37 5.99 -26.38
CA PRO A 231 -25.17 4.87 -26.84
C PRO A 231 -25.37 3.88 -25.69
N HIS A 232 -26.63 3.55 -25.43
CA HIS A 232 -26.98 2.43 -24.58
C HIS A 232 -26.23 1.20 -25.09
N LEU A 233 -25.37 0.60 -24.27
CA LEU A 233 -24.98 -0.80 -24.47
C LEU A 233 -26.29 -1.57 -24.39
N GLY A 234 -26.86 -1.90 -25.56
CA GLY A 234 -28.21 -2.41 -25.74
C GLY A 234 -28.35 -3.83 -25.22
N LEU A 235 -28.05 -4.04 -23.93
CA LEU A 235 -28.07 -5.32 -23.23
C LEU A 235 -29.48 -5.65 -22.68
N ASN A 236 -30.52 -4.90 -23.06
CA ASN A 236 -31.92 -5.14 -22.68
C ASN A 236 -32.13 -5.36 -21.16
N GLY A 237 -31.43 -4.57 -20.34
CA GLY A 237 -31.49 -4.66 -18.87
C GLY A 237 -30.47 -5.61 -18.24
N ALA A 238 -29.72 -6.39 -19.02
CA ALA A 238 -28.60 -7.18 -18.50
C ALA A 238 -27.37 -6.30 -18.21
N VAL A 239 -26.60 -6.69 -17.19
CA VAL A 239 -25.42 -5.95 -16.71
C VAL A 239 -24.18 -6.80 -17.01
N LEU A 240 -23.19 -6.22 -17.69
CA LEU A 240 -21.85 -6.78 -17.84
C LEU A 240 -20.87 -5.96 -17.01
N ILE A 241 -20.08 -6.62 -16.18
CA ILE A 241 -19.06 -6.06 -15.30
C ILE A 241 -17.72 -6.60 -15.78
N PRO A 242 -16.99 -5.86 -16.62
CA PRO A 242 -15.72 -6.32 -17.16
C PRO A 242 -14.70 -6.57 -16.03
N GLN A 243 -13.93 -7.64 -16.18
CA GLN A 243 -12.74 -7.91 -15.36
C GLN A 243 -11.47 -7.59 -16.16
N VAL A 244 -11.50 -7.79 -17.47
CA VAL A 244 -10.41 -7.43 -18.40
C VAL A 244 -10.98 -6.88 -19.71
N SER A 245 -10.27 -5.93 -20.32
CA SER A 245 -10.62 -5.38 -21.62
C SER A 245 -9.40 -5.06 -22.49
N TRP A 246 -9.63 -4.89 -23.79
CA TRP A 246 -8.62 -4.55 -24.79
C TRP A 246 -9.23 -3.60 -25.82
N PHE A 247 -8.48 -2.59 -26.23
CA PHE A 247 -8.80 -1.77 -27.39
C PHE A 247 -8.32 -2.44 -28.68
N SER A 248 -9.03 -2.19 -29.78
CA SER A 248 -8.48 -2.43 -31.12
C SER A 248 -7.30 -1.51 -31.41
N ALA A 249 -6.42 -1.94 -32.29
CA ALA A 249 -5.27 -1.22 -32.80
C ALA A 249 -5.72 0.10 -33.45
N ALA A 250 -6.90 0.10 -34.06
CA ALA A 250 -7.54 1.28 -34.64
C ALA A 250 -8.25 2.18 -33.61
N SER A 251 -8.30 1.78 -32.33
CA SER A 251 -8.99 2.48 -31.23
C SER A 251 -10.47 2.74 -31.51
N ASP A 252 -11.10 1.88 -32.31
CA ASP A 252 -12.50 1.99 -32.74
C ASP A 252 -13.41 0.92 -32.13
N ARG A 253 -12.84 0.01 -31.34
CA ARG A 253 -13.55 -1.12 -30.72
C ARG A 253 -12.92 -1.46 -29.37
N VAL A 254 -13.74 -1.97 -28.46
CA VAL A 254 -13.30 -2.59 -27.20
C VAL A 254 -13.81 -4.02 -27.14
N TRP A 255 -12.93 -4.94 -26.76
CA TRP A 255 -13.28 -6.29 -26.35
C TRP A 255 -13.19 -6.41 -24.84
N MET A 256 -14.08 -7.19 -24.25
CA MET A 256 -14.09 -7.37 -22.80
C MET A 256 -14.58 -8.75 -22.40
N PHE A 257 -14.12 -9.17 -21.23
CA PHE A 257 -14.58 -10.37 -20.54
C PHE A 257 -14.90 -10.03 -19.09
N GLY A 258 -16.00 -10.54 -18.56
CA GLY A 258 -16.34 -10.36 -17.15
C GLY A 258 -17.68 -10.95 -16.74
N GLU A 259 -18.11 -10.58 -15.53
CA GLU A 259 -19.35 -11.03 -14.91
C GLU A 259 -20.56 -10.49 -15.67
N TRP A 260 -21.55 -11.34 -15.90
CA TRP A 260 -22.79 -10.97 -16.55
C TRP A 260 -24.00 -11.40 -15.70
N GLN A 261 -25.00 -10.52 -15.62
CA GLN A 261 -26.29 -10.79 -15.00
C GLN A 261 -27.45 -10.49 -15.96
N PRO A 262 -28.41 -11.41 -16.13
CA PRO A 262 -29.62 -11.14 -16.90
C PRO A 262 -30.54 -10.18 -16.14
N GLY A 263 -31.01 -9.13 -16.81
CA GLY A 263 -31.83 -8.05 -16.21
C GLY A 263 -33.19 -8.43 -15.61
N THR A 264 -33.56 -9.70 -15.62
CA THR A 264 -34.91 -10.15 -15.23
C THR A 264 -35.00 -10.77 -13.84
N ARG A 265 -33.87 -11.00 -13.13
CA ARG A 265 -33.85 -11.54 -11.75
C ARG A 265 -32.65 -11.04 -10.93
N PRO A 266 -32.85 -10.25 -9.87
CA PRO A 266 -31.80 -9.86 -8.93
C PRO A 266 -31.12 -11.05 -8.23
N ASP A 267 -31.80 -12.19 -8.12
CA ASP A 267 -31.37 -13.36 -7.35
C ASP A 267 -30.70 -14.47 -8.22
N SER A 268 -30.44 -14.24 -9.50
CA SER A 268 -29.76 -15.23 -10.37
C SER A 268 -28.25 -15.22 -10.16
N GLN A 269 -27.62 -16.39 -10.12
CA GLN A 269 -26.15 -16.53 -10.12
C GLN A 269 -25.53 -15.77 -11.31
N TYR A 270 -24.41 -15.08 -11.06
CA TYR A 270 -23.62 -14.41 -12.09
C TYR A 270 -22.94 -15.44 -13.00
N GLY A 271 -23.19 -15.34 -14.31
CA GLY A 271 -22.39 -16.03 -15.32
C GLY A 271 -21.22 -15.16 -15.78
N ALA A 272 -20.41 -15.65 -16.71
CA ALA A 272 -19.39 -14.84 -17.38
C ALA A 272 -19.67 -14.72 -18.88
N ALA A 273 -19.26 -13.61 -19.49
CA ALA A 273 -19.46 -13.36 -20.92
C ALA A 273 -18.31 -12.59 -21.57
N LEU A 274 -18.15 -12.83 -22.87
CA LEU A 274 -17.33 -12.04 -23.79
C LEU A 274 -18.20 -11.10 -24.59
N ALA A 275 -17.73 -9.87 -24.80
CA ALA A 275 -18.43 -8.88 -25.60
C ALA A 275 -17.48 -8.02 -26.42
N SER A 276 -18.00 -7.49 -27.52
CA SER A 276 -17.35 -6.47 -28.32
C SER A 276 -18.27 -5.27 -28.53
N ILE A 277 -17.71 -4.08 -28.41
CA ILE A 277 -18.42 -2.81 -28.59
C ILE A 277 -17.69 -2.00 -29.64
N ASP A 278 -18.42 -1.54 -30.65
CA ASP A 278 -17.93 -0.58 -31.63
C ASP A 278 -17.98 0.81 -30.98
N LEU A 279 -16.84 1.46 -30.79
CA LEU A 279 -16.77 2.75 -30.09
C LEU A 279 -17.30 3.93 -30.92
N ARG A 280 -17.42 3.79 -32.24
CA ARG A 280 -17.96 4.85 -33.11
C ARG A 280 -19.47 4.97 -32.98
N THR A 281 -20.14 3.85 -32.76
CA THR A 281 -21.59 3.74 -32.60
C THR A 281 -22.00 3.53 -31.14
N GLY A 282 -21.04 3.08 -30.31
CA GLY A 282 -21.17 2.47 -28.99
C GLY A 282 -22.28 1.43 -28.87
N GLN A 283 -22.53 0.71 -29.96
CA GLN A 283 -23.39 -0.46 -29.97
C GLN A 283 -22.57 -1.72 -29.72
N LEU A 284 -23.22 -2.71 -29.11
CA LEU A 284 -22.67 -4.06 -28.99
C LEU A 284 -22.60 -4.69 -30.39
N ASP A 285 -21.41 -5.11 -30.81
CA ASP A 285 -21.20 -5.85 -32.06
C ASP A 285 -21.67 -7.30 -31.92
N TRP A 286 -21.23 -7.95 -30.85
CA TRP A 286 -21.53 -9.34 -30.54
C TRP A 286 -21.34 -9.62 -29.05
N PHE A 287 -21.98 -10.69 -28.58
CA PHE A 287 -21.95 -11.15 -27.20
C PHE A 287 -21.96 -12.68 -27.17
N VAL A 288 -21.09 -13.27 -26.34
CA VAL A 288 -20.95 -14.72 -26.15
C VAL A 288 -21.02 -15.00 -24.65
N GLU A 289 -22.11 -15.65 -24.22
CA GLU A 289 -22.24 -16.19 -22.86
C GLU A 289 -21.35 -17.42 -22.70
N THR A 290 -20.75 -17.58 -21.53
CA THR A 290 -19.84 -18.69 -21.22
C THR A 290 -20.40 -19.53 -20.08
N GLU A 291 -19.96 -20.79 -20.00
CA GLU A 291 -20.32 -21.68 -18.89
C GLU A 291 -19.49 -21.44 -17.62
N LEU A 292 -18.56 -20.48 -17.65
CA LEU A 292 -17.74 -20.09 -16.51
C LEU A 292 -18.57 -19.35 -15.47
N ASP A 293 -18.22 -19.53 -14.20
CA ASP A 293 -18.79 -18.73 -13.13
C ASP A 293 -18.27 -17.28 -13.19
N GLY A 294 -19.03 -16.37 -12.56
CA GLY A 294 -18.66 -14.96 -12.50
C GLY A 294 -17.43 -14.64 -11.63
N THR A 295 -16.69 -15.62 -11.10
CA THR A 295 -15.52 -15.31 -10.25
C THR A 295 -14.26 -15.07 -11.10
N ASP A 296 -13.16 -14.60 -10.48
CA ASP A 296 -11.95 -14.01 -11.09
C ASP A 296 -11.25 -14.86 -12.20
N ASN A 297 -11.84 -14.85 -13.40
CA ASN A 297 -11.50 -15.72 -14.54
C ASN A 297 -10.75 -14.99 -15.67
N ALA A 298 -10.27 -13.78 -15.43
CA ALA A 298 -9.79 -12.89 -16.50
C ALA A 298 -8.51 -13.40 -17.22
N HIS A 299 -7.75 -14.29 -16.59
CA HIS A 299 -6.59 -14.97 -17.17
C HIS A 299 -6.93 -16.07 -18.19
N ARG A 300 -8.20 -16.46 -18.31
CA ARG A 300 -8.70 -17.48 -19.24
C ARG A 300 -8.95 -16.95 -20.64
N VAL A 301 -8.76 -15.66 -20.87
CA VAL A 301 -8.99 -14.99 -22.16
C VAL A 301 -7.72 -14.29 -22.62
N ALA A 302 -7.41 -14.41 -23.91
CA ALA A 302 -6.32 -13.66 -24.52
C ALA A 302 -6.62 -13.30 -25.98
N LEU A 303 -6.25 -12.07 -26.36
CA LEU A 303 -6.35 -11.54 -27.72
C LEU A 303 -4.98 -11.64 -28.43
N SER A 304 -4.96 -12.10 -29.67
CA SER A 304 -3.74 -12.14 -30.47
C SER A 304 -3.27 -10.72 -30.86
N PRO A 305 -1.96 -10.45 -30.94
CA PRO A 305 -1.44 -9.10 -31.24
C PRO A 305 -1.84 -8.54 -32.61
N ASP A 306 -2.17 -9.42 -33.56
CA ASP A 306 -2.65 -9.08 -34.90
C ASP A 306 -4.20 -8.98 -34.98
N GLU A 307 -4.89 -9.17 -33.87
CA GLU A 307 -6.35 -9.10 -33.72
C GLU A 307 -7.14 -10.09 -34.60
N SER A 308 -6.47 -11.15 -35.07
CA SER A 308 -7.10 -12.18 -35.89
C SER A 308 -7.82 -13.24 -35.07
N MET A 309 -7.45 -13.43 -33.80
CA MET A 309 -8.01 -14.47 -32.92
C MET A 309 -8.15 -14.00 -31.47
N LEU A 310 -9.26 -14.39 -30.84
CA LEU A 310 -9.46 -14.35 -29.40
C LEU A 310 -9.65 -15.78 -28.90
N VAL A 311 -9.01 -16.13 -27.80
CA VAL A 311 -9.15 -17.47 -27.20
C VAL A 311 -9.79 -17.38 -25.84
N LEU A 312 -10.71 -18.30 -25.57
CA LEU A 312 -11.35 -18.52 -24.28
C LEU A 312 -11.06 -19.95 -23.81
N HIS A 313 -10.65 -20.07 -22.55
CA HIS A 313 -10.35 -21.34 -21.91
C HIS A 313 -11.44 -21.75 -20.90
N HIS A 314 -12.30 -22.70 -21.30
CA HIS A 314 -13.39 -23.22 -20.46
C HIS A 314 -12.91 -24.20 -19.37
N GLY A 315 -11.66 -24.65 -19.46
CA GLY A 315 -11.04 -25.63 -18.55
C GLY A 315 -10.92 -27.00 -19.18
N ASP A 316 -11.92 -27.46 -19.90
CA ASP A 316 -11.90 -28.69 -20.68
C ASP A 316 -11.75 -28.44 -22.19
N THR A 317 -12.10 -27.24 -22.67
CA THR A 317 -11.89 -26.83 -24.06
C THR A 317 -11.23 -25.45 -24.20
N LEU A 318 -10.53 -25.28 -25.32
CA LEU A 318 -10.05 -24.00 -25.84
C LEU A 318 -10.92 -23.62 -27.02
N GLU A 319 -11.66 -22.53 -26.88
CA GLU A 319 -12.50 -21.97 -27.92
C GLU A 319 -11.80 -20.79 -28.61
N PHE A 320 -11.63 -20.87 -29.91
CA PHE A 320 -11.05 -19.82 -30.75
C PHE A 320 -12.17 -19.04 -31.44
N LEU A 321 -12.18 -17.73 -31.28
CA LEU A 321 -13.21 -16.82 -31.77
C LEU A 321 -12.59 -15.76 -32.68
N HIS A 322 -13.36 -15.30 -33.67
CA HIS A 322 -12.98 -14.18 -34.52
C HIS A 322 -13.31 -12.85 -33.83
N PRO A 323 -12.33 -11.99 -33.46
CA PRO A 323 -12.57 -10.81 -32.62
C PRO A 323 -13.58 -9.80 -33.20
N ALA A 324 -13.65 -9.64 -34.52
CA ALA A 324 -14.62 -8.72 -35.13
C ALA A 324 -16.08 -9.23 -35.12
N THR A 325 -16.32 -10.54 -35.03
CA THR A 325 -17.67 -11.12 -35.23
C THR A 325 -18.16 -11.99 -34.06
N GLY A 326 -17.28 -12.42 -33.16
CA GLY A 326 -17.61 -13.36 -32.10
C GLY A 326 -17.85 -14.79 -32.61
N ASN A 327 -17.73 -15.04 -33.91
CA ASN A 327 -17.94 -16.36 -34.49
C ASN A 327 -16.82 -17.31 -34.08
N ARG A 328 -17.20 -18.54 -33.74
CA ARG A 328 -16.26 -19.64 -33.46
C ARG A 328 -15.46 -19.98 -34.72
N LEU A 329 -14.14 -19.84 -34.62
CA LEU A 329 -13.16 -20.28 -35.62
C LEU A 329 -12.84 -21.77 -35.47
N GLY A 330 -12.81 -22.24 -34.23
CA GLY A 330 -12.58 -23.64 -33.90
C GLY A 330 -12.63 -23.88 -32.40
N GLU A 331 -12.63 -25.15 -32.03
CA GLU A 331 -12.60 -25.60 -30.65
C GLU A 331 -11.75 -26.86 -30.57
N VAL A 332 -10.91 -26.93 -29.55
CA VAL A 332 -10.04 -28.07 -29.29
C VAL A 332 -10.13 -28.46 -27.82
N GLU A 333 -9.79 -29.70 -27.50
CA GLU A 333 -9.63 -30.12 -26.10
C GLU A 333 -8.51 -29.30 -25.44
N ALA A 334 -8.82 -28.75 -24.27
CA ALA A 334 -7.85 -27.99 -23.52
C ALA A 334 -6.77 -28.94 -23.00
N PRO A 335 -5.48 -28.59 -23.14
CA PRO A 335 -4.42 -29.46 -22.66
C PRO A 335 -4.34 -29.50 -21.12
N PHE A 336 -4.89 -28.49 -20.44
CA PHE A 336 -4.86 -28.31 -18.98
C PHE A 336 -6.19 -27.74 -18.50
N ARG A 337 -6.60 -27.98 -17.24
CA ARG A 337 -7.80 -27.39 -16.64
C ARG A 337 -7.62 -25.96 -16.19
N THR A 338 -6.39 -25.60 -15.85
CA THR A 338 -6.01 -24.22 -15.55
C THR A 338 -4.73 -23.88 -16.30
N ALA A 339 -4.74 -22.72 -16.96
CA ALA A 339 -3.63 -22.28 -17.78
C ALA A 339 -3.54 -20.75 -17.84
N ARG A 340 -2.33 -20.23 -18.03
CA ARG A 340 -2.07 -18.86 -18.50
C ARG A 340 -1.87 -18.87 -20.01
N LEU A 341 -2.40 -17.85 -20.67
CA LEU A 341 -2.37 -17.71 -22.13
C LEU A 341 -1.45 -16.55 -22.50
N THR A 342 -0.50 -16.77 -23.41
CA THR A 342 0.38 -15.70 -23.91
C THR A 342 0.65 -15.85 -25.41
N TRP A 343 0.56 -14.74 -26.13
CA TRP A 343 0.66 -14.70 -27.58
C TRP A 343 1.98 -14.08 -28.05
N THR A 344 2.38 -14.46 -29.26
CA THR A 344 3.38 -13.75 -30.08
C THR A 344 2.96 -13.77 -31.55
N VAL A 345 3.71 -13.08 -32.40
CA VAL A 345 3.60 -13.18 -33.85
C VAL A 345 4.92 -13.72 -34.40
N CYS A 346 4.86 -14.82 -35.14
CA CYS A 346 6.01 -15.36 -35.84
C CYS A 346 5.73 -15.40 -37.34
N GLN A 347 6.60 -14.76 -38.13
CA GLN A 347 6.47 -14.70 -39.60
C GLN A 347 5.08 -14.22 -40.07
N GLY A 348 4.45 -13.31 -39.30
CA GLY A 348 3.13 -12.76 -39.60
C GLY A 348 1.96 -13.70 -39.27
N GLN A 349 2.18 -14.76 -38.50
CA GLN A 349 1.14 -15.65 -37.96
C GLN A 349 1.13 -15.57 -36.42
N PRO A 350 -0.05 -15.47 -35.79
CA PRO A 350 -0.15 -15.47 -34.34
C PRO A 350 0.12 -16.88 -33.79
N ARG A 351 0.91 -16.94 -32.71
CA ARG A 351 1.19 -18.17 -31.96
C ARG A 351 0.77 -18.00 -30.51
N LEU A 352 0.03 -18.98 -30.01
CA LEU A 352 -0.42 -19.05 -28.62
C LEU A 352 0.41 -20.07 -27.85
N ALA A 353 0.94 -19.67 -26.71
CA ALA A 353 1.34 -20.60 -25.66
C ALA A 353 0.22 -20.75 -24.63
N VAL A 354 -0.13 -22.00 -24.35
CA VAL A 354 -0.98 -22.40 -23.24
C VAL A 354 -0.06 -22.99 -22.16
N VAL A 355 0.14 -22.25 -21.08
CA VAL A 355 1.09 -22.56 -20.00
C VAL A 355 0.28 -23.13 -18.82
N CYS A 356 0.60 -24.35 -18.40
CA CYS A 356 -0.09 -25.01 -17.29
C CYS A 356 0.03 -24.20 -16.00
N ALA A 357 -1.07 -24.08 -15.26
CA ALA A 357 -1.13 -23.42 -13.96
C ALA A 357 -1.41 -24.39 -12.79
N GLU A 358 -1.39 -25.71 -13.04
CA GLU A 358 -1.66 -26.75 -12.05
C GLU A 358 -0.37 -27.17 -11.33
N ILE A 359 -0.45 -27.33 -10.00
CA ILE A 359 0.68 -27.75 -9.18
C ILE A 359 0.91 -29.26 -9.33
N GLY A 360 2.16 -29.68 -9.58
CA GLY A 360 2.57 -31.10 -9.53
C GLY A 360 2.35 -31.91 -10.82
N MET A 361 2.21 -31.25 -11.98
CA MET A 361 2.06 -31.89 -13.30
C MET A 361 3.41 -31.98 -14.06
N GLU A 362 3.68 -33.13 -14.72
CA GLU A 362 4.96 -33.43 -15.40
C GLU A 362 5.13 -32.85 -16.84
N SER A 363 4.13 -32.19 -17.46
CA SER A 363 4.23 -31.63 -18.83
C SER A 363 3.26 -30.47 -19.05
N SER A 364 3.73 -29.32 -19.57
CA SER A 364 3.11 -28.08 -19.08
C SER A 364 3.20 -26.82 -19.96
N VAL A 365 3.64 -26.91 -21.22
CA VAL A 365 3.36 -25.85 -22.21
C VAL A 365 2.99 -26.41 -23.58
N LYS A 366 1.88 -25.94 -24.15
CA LYS A 366 1.43 -26.29 -25.51
C LYS A 366 1.42 -25.06 -26.41
N ILE A 367 1.96 -25.21 -27.62
CA ILE A 367 2.02 -24.13 -28.61
C ILE A 367 1.02 -24.41 -29.72
N TYR A 368 0.21 -23.41 -30.05
CA TYR A 368 -0.76 -23.43 -31.14
C TYR A 368 -0.42 -22.36 -32.18
N GLU A 369 -0.63 -22.69 -33.45
CA GLU A 369 -0.58 -21.76 -34.57
C GLU A 369 -1.93 -21.87 -35.29
N GLY A 370 -2.74 -20.82 -35.20
CA GLY A 370 -4.17 -20.96 -35.48
C GLY A 370 -4.86 -21.83 -34.42
N VAL A 371 -5.69 -22.77 -34.88
CA VAL A 371 -6.37 -23.77 -34.04
C VAL A 371 -5.56 -25.07 -33.90
N ASP A 372 -4.49 -25.22 -34.68
CA ASP A 372 -3.70 -26.44 -34.73
C ASP A 372 -2.57 -26.39 -33.71
N GLN A 373 -2.39 -27.47 -32.95
CA GLN A 373 -1.26 -27.59 -32.03
C GLN A 373 0.04 -27.79 -32.83
N LEU A 374 0.94 -26.82 -32.75
CA LEU A 374 2.25 -26.85 -33.41
C LEU A 374 3.21 -27.82 -32.72
N CYS A 375 3.39 -27.68 -31.40
CA CYS A 375 4.29 -28.52 -30.62
C CYS A 375 3.96 -28.50 -29.12
N SER A 376 4.62 -29.36 -28.36
CA SER A 376 4.59 -29.39 -26.89
C SER A 376 6.01 -29.17 -26.37
N LEU A 377 6.15 -28.27 -25.40
CA LEU A 377 7.39 -28.07 -24.67
C LEU A 377 7.33 -28.89 -23.38
N MET A 378 8.44 -29.52 -23.00
CA MET A 378 8.50 -30.46 -21.86
C MET A 378 8.83 -29.78 -20.53
N GLN A 379 9.07 -28.46 -20.55
CA GLN A 379 9.41 -27.65 -19.38
C GLN A 379 8.26 -27.60 -18.39
N VAL A 380 8.59 -27.71 -17.10
CA VAL A 380 7.64 -27.51 -16.00
C VAL A 380 7.73 -26.08 -15.50
N PRO A 381 6.86 -25.16 -15.96
CA PRO A 381 6.88 -23.76 -15.58
C PRO A 381 6.53 -23.63 -14.09
N GLN A 382 7.02 -22.58 -13.44
CA GLN A 382 6.55 -22.26 -12.10
C GLN A 382 5.04 -22.03 -12.07
N PRO A 383 4.35 -22.45 -11.00
CA PRO A 383 2.95 -22.13 -10.82
C PRO A 383 2.76 -20.62 -10.71
N PRO A 384 1.61 -20.08 -11.16
CA PRO A 384 1.32 -18.66 -11.02
C PRO A 384 1.24 -18.27 -9.53
N GLU A 385 1.73 -17.08 -9.23
CA GLU A 385 1.62 -16.46 -7.91
C GLU A 385 0.49 -15.42 -7.96
N PRO A 386 -0.64 -15.62 -7.26
CA PRO A 386 -1.77 -14.69 -7.29
C PRO A 386 -1.36 -13.25 -6.97
N ALA A 387 -0.49 -13.05 -5.97
CA ALA A 387 0.02 -11.73 -5.60
C ALA A 387 0.88 -11.05 -6.69
N PHE A 388 1.35 -11.81 -7.68
CA PHE A 388 2.20 -11.35 -8.80
C PHE A 388 1.54 -11.69 -10.16
N SER A 389 0.39 -11.09 -10.40
CA SER A 389 -0.52 -11.45 -11.50
C SER A 389 -0.04 -11.03 -12.90
N ASP A 390 0.83 -10.02 -13.02
CA ASP A 390 1.46 -9.58 -14.27
C ASP A 390 2.54 -10.55 -14.78
N GLY A 391 3.07 -11.41 -13.90
CA GLY A 391 4.13 -12.36 -14.24
C GLY A 391 3.60 -13.62 -14.89
N ILE A 392 4.15 -13.96 -16.06
CA ILE A 392 3.97 -15.26 -16.69
C ILE A 392 5.33 -15.96 -16.70
N ALA A 393 5.36 -17.24 -16.36
CA ALA A 393 6.57 -18.07 -16.38
C ALA A 393 7.09 -18.38 -17.80
N LEU A 394 6.56 -17.72 -18.84
CA LEU A 394 6.96 -17.88 -20.23
C LEU A 394 7.01 -16.51 -20.92
N ALA A 395 8.11 -16.24 -21.64
CA ALA A 395 8.25 -15.07 -22.50
C ALA A 395 8.65 -15.47 -23.92
N TRP A 396 8.14 -14.74 -24.91
CA TRP A 396 8.45 -14.95 -26.33
C TRP A 396 9.54 -13.99 -26.80
N SER A 397 10.44 -14.45 -27.66
CA SER A 397 11.30 -13.52 -28.40
C SER A 397 10.47 -12.61 -29.31
N PRO A 398 10.95 -11.38 -29.62
CA PRO A 398 10.21 -10.43 -30.46
C PRO A 398 9.84 -10.94 -31.85
N ASP A 399 10.58 -11.91 -32.38
CA ASP A 399 10.33 -12.58 -33.67
C ASP A 399 9.42 -13.83 -33.56
N GLY A 400 9.08 -14.25 -32.33
CA GLY A 400 8.27 -15.43 -32.04
C GLY A 400 8.95 -16.78 -32.36
N GLU A 401 10.25 -16.78 -32.66
CA GLU A 401 11.01 -18.00 -33.01
C GLU A 401 11.62 -18.70 -31.79
N ARG A 402 11.69 -18.03 -30.64
CA ARG A 402 12.20 -18.57 -29.37
C ARG A 402 11.22 -18.27 -28.23
N ALA A 403 11.31 -19.09 -27.20
CA ALA A 403 10.66 -18.85 -25.92
C ALA A 403 11.68 -19.00 -24.79
N ALA A 404 11.38 -18.36 -23.66
CA ALA A 404 12.07 -18.50 -22.39
C ALA A 404 11.06 -19.03 -21.37
N CYS A 405 11.42 -20.03 -20.57
CA CYS A 405 10.54 -20.64 -19.57
C CYS A 405 11.23 -20.65 -18.20
N LEU A 406 10.56 -20.09 -17.18
CA LEU A 406 10.98 -20.12 -15.79
C LEU A 406 10.39 -21.38 -15.14
N ASN A 407 11.25 -22.34 -14.81
CA ASN A 407 10.82 -23.65 -14.33
C ASN A 407 10.66 -23.72 -12.80
N GLU A 408 9.97 -24.75 -12.29
CA GLU A 408 9.81 -25.02 -10.85
C GLU A 408 11.14 -25.14 -10.08
N GLY A 409 12.22 -25.49 -10.77
CA GLY A 409 13.58 -25.54 -10.22
C GLY A 409 14.21 -24.16 -9.97
N GLY A 410 13.58 -23.07 -10.44
CA GLY A 410 14.11 -21.71 -10.31
C GLY A 410 15.13 -21.35 -11.39
N ASN A 411 15.05 -22.00 -12.57
CA ASN A 411 15.94 -21.71 -13.68
C ASN A 411 15.15 -21.25 -14.90
N VAL A 412 15.83 -20.49 -15.76
CA VAL A 412 15.30 -20.08 -17.06
C VAL A 412 15.91 -20.95 -18.13
N GLU A 413 15.07 -21.64 -18.89
CA GLU A 413 15.44 -22.39 -20.09
C GLU A 413 15.05 -21.59 -21.34
N ILE A 414 15.93 -21.55 -22.35
CA ILE A 414 15.68 -20.91 -23.64
C ILE A 414 15.57 -21.98 -24.73
N MET A 415 14.55 -21.90 -25.57
CA MET A 415 14.27 -22.89 -26.61
C MET A 415 13.85 -22.24 -27.92
N THR A 416 14.17 -22.88 -29.04
CA THR A 416 13.56 -22.55 -30.33
C THR A 416 12.15 -23.14 -30.39
N VAL A 417 11.25 -22.43 -31.06
CA VAL A 417 9.85 -22.82 -31.20
C VAL A 417 9.51 -23.02 -32.67
N GLY A 418 9.18 -24.27 -32.99
CA GLY A 418 8.75 -24.71 -34.31
C GLY A 418 8.33 -26.18 -34.27
N PRO A 419 8.09 -26.81 -35.44
CA PRO A 419 7.78 -28.24 -35.52
C PRO A 419 8.87 -29.13 -34.90
N LYS A 420 10.12 -28.63 -34.91
CA LYS A 420 11.22 -29.14 -34.10
C LYS A 420 11.64 -28.01 -33.16
N HIS A 421 11.60 -28.28 -31.87
CA HIS A 421 12.14 -27.39 -30.85
C HIS A 421 13.49 -27.94 -30.39
N ASP A 422 14.45 -27.05 -30.22
CA ASP A 422 15.78 -27.37 -29.69
C ASP A 422 16.07 -26.47 -28.50
N TYR A 423 16.81 -27.01 -27.55
CA TYR A 423 17.31 -26.27 -26.42
C TYR A 423 18.44 -25.33 -26.87
N VAL A 424 18.39 -24.06 -26.44
CA VAL A 424 19.33 -23.00 -26.82
C VAL A 424 20.28 -22.67 -25.67
N ASP A 425 19.74 -22.39 -24.47
CA ASP A 425 20.53 -21.92 -23.33
C ASP A 425 19.77 -22.14 -22.00
N TYR A 426 20.48 -22.00 -20.87
CA TYR A 426 19.92 -22.05 -19.51
C TYR A 426 20.76 -21.26 -18.52
N PHE A 427 20.08 -20.72 -17.51
CA PHE A 427 20.73 -20.05 -16.39
C PHE A 427 19.80 -19.98 -15.18
N ASP A 428 20.40 -19.73 -14.01
CA ASP A 428 19.66 -19.61 -12.75
C ASP A 428 18.92 -18.28 -12.65
N ALA A 429 17.69 -18.31 -12.17
CA ALA A 429 16.94 -17.11 -11.80
C ALA A 429 17.20 -16.77 -10.31
N PRO A 430 17.12 -15.49 -9.92
CA PRO A 430 17.08 -15.12 -8.51
C PRO A 430 15.95 -15.84 -7.76
N LYS A 431 16.14 -16.10 -6.47
CA LYS A 431 15.07 -16.61 -5.61
C LYS A 431 13.88 -15.64 -5.64
N GLU A 432 12.67 -16.19 -5.59
CA GLU A 432 11.39 -15.44 -5.64
C GLU A 432 11.06 -14.83 -7.00
N SER A 433 11.79 -15.17 -8.06
CA SER A 433 11.41 -14.80 -9.43
C SER A 433 10.03 -15.38 -9.79
N ARG A 434 9.16 -14.59 -10.43
CA ARG A 434 7.77 -14.99 -10.76
C ARG A 434 7.37 -14.75 -12.22
N GLY A 435 8.03 -13.84 -12.93
CA GLY A 435 7.69 -13.50 -14.31
C GLY A 435 8.91 -13.32 -15.21
N LEU A 436 8.69 -13.55 -16.50
CA LEU A 436 9.65 -13.32 -17.57
C LEU A 436 9.13 -12.29 -18.58
N TRP A 437 10.03 -11.45 -19.08
CA TRP A 437 9.80 -10.60 -20.24
C TRP A 437 11.00 -10.65 -21.18
N TRP A 438 10.76 -10.57 -22.48
CA TRP A 438 11.81 -10.53 -23.48
C TRP A 438 11.89 -9.13 -24.08
N GLY A 439 12.92 -8.39 -23.67
CA GLY A 439 13.15 -7.03 -24.11
C GLY A 439 13.95 -6.94 -25.41
N ALA A 440 14.14 -5.71 -25.90
CA ALA A 440 14.92 -5.43 -27.09
C ALA A 440 16.39 -5.83 -26.91
N GLY A 441 17.04 -6.22 -28.02
CA GLY A 441 18.46 -6.59 -28.02
C GLY A 441 18.76 -7.94 -27.34
N ASP A 442 17.78 -8.85 -27.30
CA ASP A 442 17.90 -10.18 -26.69
C ASP A 442 18.25 -10.13 -25.19
N VAL A 443 17.61 -9.19 -24.47
CA VAL A 443 17.69 -9.11 -23.01
C VAL A 443 16.47 -9.78 -22.39
N ILE A 444 16.70 -10.81 -21.58
CA ILE A 444 15.67 -11.41 -20.73
C ILE A 444 15.61 -10.61 -19.43
N ILE A 445 14.40 -10.23 -19.06
CA ILE A 445 14.07 -9.58 -17.79
C ILE A 445 13.36 -10.63 -16.94
N ILE A 446 13.86 -10.83 -15.74
CA ILE A 446 13.26 -11.69 -14.73
C ILE A 446 12.90 -10.82 -13.56
N ALA A 447 11.63 -10.87 -13.14
CA ALA A 447 11.18 -10.11 -11.99
C ALA A 447 10.31 -10.96 -11.06
N GLY A 448 10.34 -10.56 -9.80
CA GLY A 448 9.43 -11.02 -8.76
C GLY A 448 9.07 -9.84 -7.85
N PRO A 449 8.33 -10.10 -6.77
CA PRO A 449 7.92 -9.04 -5.83
C PRO A 449 9.12 -8.25 -5.28
N ARG A 450 10.28 -8.91 -5.13
CA ARG A 450 11.48 -8.34 -4.47
C ARG A 450 12.78 -8.44 -5.25
N ASN A 451 12.72 -8.86 -6.52
CA ASN A 451 13.91 -9.03 -7.36
C ASN A 451 13.67 -8.55 -8.78
N LEU A 452 14.76 -8.12 -9.42
CA LEU A 452 14.80 -7.76 -10.83
C LEU A 452 16.18 -8.09 -11.39
N MET A 453 16.22 -8.94 -12.41
CA MET A 453 17.45 -9.31 -13.12
C MET A 453 17.30 -9.07 -14.62
N PHE A 454 18.37 -8.55 -15.23
CA PHE A 454 18.50 -8.38 -16.68
C PHE A 454 19.68 -9.22 -17.17
N ARG A 455 19.42 -10.09 -18.14
CA ARG A 455 20.43 -10.95 -18.75
C ARG A 455 20.45 -10.81 -20.25
N ASN A 456 21.61 -10.51 -20.81
CA ASN A 456 21.81 -10.42 -22.25
C ASN A 456 22.14 -11.82 -22.81
N LEU A 457 21.26 -12.38 -23.64
CA LEU A 457 21.44 -13.72 -24.19
C LEU A 457 22.51 -13.81 -25.28
N THR A 458 22.83 -12.70 -25.95
CA THR A 458 23.87 -12.68 -26.98
C THR A 458 25.25 -12.84 -26.37
N THR A 459 25.47 -12.25 -25.19
CA THR A 459 26.75 -12.27 -24.47
C THR A 459 26.79 -13.33 -23.37
N GLY A 460 25.63 -13.75 -22.86
CA GLY A 460 25.50 -14.61 -21.68
C GLY A 460 25.76 -13.88 -20.35
N GLU A 461 25.87 -12.55 -20.36
CA GLU A 461 26.16 -11.75 -19.18
C GLU A 461 24.88 -11.30 -18.46
N THR A 462 24.91 -11.37 -17.13
CA THR A 462 23.93 -10.67 -16.29
C THR A 462 24.37 -9.23 -16.16
N ILE A 463 23.63 -8.31 -16.80
CA ILE A 463 23.98 -6.89 -16.89
C ILE A 463 23.41 -6.06 -15.73
N GLY A 464 22.46 -6.63 -14.97
CA GLY A 464 21.98 -6.09 -13.69
C GLY A 464 21.23 -7.15 -12.88
N ASP A 465 21.41 -7.12 -11.56
CA ASP A 465 20.73 -7.98 -10.57
C ASP A 465 20.44 -7.13 -9.33
N PHE A 466 19.16 -6.89 -9.06
CA PHE A 466 18.69 -5.93 -8.07
C PHE A 466 17.69 -6.58 -7.12
N ARG A 467 17.72 -6.15 -5.86
CA ARG A 467 16.74 -6.50 -4.83
C ARG A 467 16.10 -5.26 -4.23
N TYR A 468 14.81 -5.35 -3.95
CA TYR A 468 14.04 -4.30 -3.30
C TYR A 468 12.92 -4.91 -2.45
N PRO A 469 12.56 -4.33 -1.29
CA PRO A 469 13.33 -3.31 -0.59
C PRO A 469 14.64 -3.89 -0.03
N PRO A 470 15.65 -3.05 0.29
CA PRO A 470 16.95 -3.56 0.71
C PRO A 470 16.91 -4.27 2.08
N ASP A 471 17.40 -5.50 2.14
CA ASP A 471 17.60 -6.25 3.40
C ASP A 471 19.01 -6.01 3.93
N THR A 472 19.23 -4.79 4.42
CA THR A 472 20.46 -4.44 5.11
C THR A 472 20.13 -4.24 6.57
N GLY A 473 20.59 -5.14 7.44
CA GLY A 473 20.39 -5.03 8.90
C GLY A 473 21.13 -3.84 9.55
N THR A 474 21.47 -2.81 8.78
CA THR A 474 22.21 -1.60 9.15
C THR A 474 21.39 -0.35 8.88
N ASP A 475 21.66 0.71 9.65
CA ASP A 475 20.93 1.98 9.53
C ASP A 475 21.24 2.73 8.22
N ARG A 476 20.24 3.45 7.72
CA ARG A 476 20.36 4.28 6.52
C ARG A 476 21.30 5.49 6.76
N PRO A 477 22.00 5.98 5.72
CA PRO A 477 23.10 6.93 5.87
C PRO A 477 22.62 8.35 6.19
N LEU A 478 21.32 8.60 6.06
CA LEU A 478 20.69 9.91 6.31
C LEU A 478 19.77 9.88 7.55
N TRP A 479 20.03 8.97 8.50
CA TRP A 479 19.28 8.87 9.74
C TRP A 479 19.67 9.99 10.73
N ASP A 480 18.72 10.84 11.11
CA ASP A 480 18.82 11.65 12.33
C ASP A 480 18.32 10.82 13.52
N ASN A 481 18.75 11.10 14.75
CA ASN A 481 18.40 10.30 15.94
C ASN A 481 16.89 9.99 16.15
N SER A 482 15.99 10.57 15.38
CA SER A 482 14.55 10.35 15.41
C SER A 482 13.96 9.72 14.13
N GLN A 483 14.55 9.93 12.95
CA GLN A 483 13.95 9.54 11.67
C GLN A 483 14.96 9.42 10.53
N ASP A 484 14.57 8.69 9.49
CA ASP A 484 15.28 8.64 8.21
C ASP A 484 14.98 9.89 7.36
N LEU A 485 15.93 10.82 7.30
CA LEU A 485 15.76 12.06 6.52
C LEU A 485 15.77 11.81 5.00
N GLY A 486 16.32 10.68 4.54
CA GLY A 486 16.33 10.31 3.12
C GLY A 486 14.92 10.14 2.56
N ARG A 487 13.96 9.71 3.39
CA ARG A 487 12.57 9.50 2.99
C ARG A 487 11.83 10.77 2.62
N HIS A 488 12.29 11.91 3.10
CA HIS A 488 11.73 13.25 2.84
C HIS A 488 12.36 13.91 1.61
N LEU A 489 13.33 13.23 0.96
CA LEU A 489 13.91 13.63 -0.31
C LEU A 489 13.22 12.88 -1.45
N HIS A 490 13.10 13.57 -2.59
CA HIS A 490 12.29 13.15 -3.73
C HIS A 490 13.08 13.33 -5.04
N PRO A 491 13.60 12.23 -5.63
CA PRO A 491 13.57 10.84 -5.13
C PRO A 491 14.37 10.66 -3.82
N ASP A 492 14.07 9.60 -3.08
CA ASP A 492 14.88 9.18 -1.93
C ASP A 492 16.27 8.79 -2.46
N PRO A 493 17.36 9.47 -2.05
CA PRO A 493 18.68 9.22 -2.61
C PRO A 493 19.33 7.95 -2.08
N THR A 494 18.74 7.29 -1.07
CA THR A 494 19.40 6.20 -0.36
C THR A 494 19.03 4.83 -0.90
N PHE A 495 20.04 3.98 -1.11
CA PHE A 495 19.88 2.63 -1.63
C PHE A 495 21.00 1.73 -1.08
N ALA A 496 20.75 0.42 -1.05
CA ALA A 496 21.79 -0.54 -0.71
C ALA A 496 22.57 -0.96 -1.94
N ILE A 497 23.89 -1.13 -1.78
CA ILE A 497 24.76 -1.73 -2.80
C ILE A 497 24.98 -3.22 -2.57
N ASP A 498 24.70 -3.70 -1.35
CA ASP A 498 24.69 -5.11 -0.94
C ASP A 498 23.98 -5.27 0.42
N ALA A 499 24.02 -6.46 1.00
CA ALA A 499 23.35 -6.81 2.26
C ALA A 499 23.86 -6.06 3.52
N ASP A 500 25.00 -5.37 3.45
CA ASP A 500 25.59 -4.73 4.63
C ASP A 500 25.78 -3.21 4.48
N ARG A 501 25.71 -2.68 3.25
CA ARG A 501 26.13 -1.31 2.94
C ARG A 501 25.04 -0.48 2.27
N TRP A 502 24.69 0.62 2.93
CA TRP A 502 23.95 1.72 2.34
C TRP A 502 24.84 2.78 1.70
N VAL A 503 24.27 3.45 0.68
CA VAL A 503 24.82 4.59 -0.04
C VAL A 503 23.72 5.64 -0.21
N ALA A 504 24.10 6.91 -0.34
CA ALA A 504 23.21 7.96 -0.84
C ALA A 504 23.75 8.52 -2.17
N ALA A 505 22.92 8.65 -3.20
CA ALA A 505 23.25 9.28 -4.48
C ALA A 505 22.20 10.33 -4.83
N PHE A 506 22.63 11.59 -4.87
CA PHE A 506 21.78 12.74 -5.14
C PHE A 506 21.76 13.06 -6.65
N PRO A 507 20.62 13.52 -7.20
CA PRO A 507 20.46 13.77 -8.64
C PRO A 507 21.52 14.70 -9.26
N GLU A 508 22.03 15.67 -8.50
CA GLU A 508 23.07 16.62 -8.92
C GLU A 508 24.47 15.99 -9.09
N GLY A 509 24.65 14.75 -8.62
CA GLY A 509 25.90 14.00 -8.75
C GLY A 509 26.72 13.86 -7.48
N VAL A 510 26.17 14.23 -6.32
CA VAL A 510 26.83 14.01 -5.02
C VAL A 510 26.56 12.57 -4.57
N VAL A 511 27.60 11.85 -4.17
CA VAL A 511 27.48 10.48 -3.65
C VAL A 511 28.10 10.41 -2.27
N ILE A 512 27.38 9.81 -1.31
CA ILE A 512 27.85 9.50 0.03
C ILE A 512 27.97 7.98 0.12
N ALA A 513 29.20 7.47 0.24
CA ALA A 513 29.45 6.04 0.28
C ALA A 513 30.65 5.71 1.19
N PRO A 514 30.66 4.54 1.85
CA PRO A 514 31.89 3.97 2.38
C PRO A 514 32.86 3.67 1.21
N SER A 515 34.17 3.75 1.45
CA SER A 515 35.19 3.61 0.40
C SER A 515 35.00 2.37 -0.50
N GLY A 516 34.92 2.56 -1.83
CA GLY A 516 34.84 1.47 -2.83
C GLY A 516 34.08 1.86 -4.12
N ALA A 517 34.78 2.47 -5.09
CA ALA A 517 34.16 3.04 -6.30
C ALA A 517 33.60 2.00 -7.30
N GLU A 518 34.10 0.76 -7.30
CA GLU A 518 33.73 -0.25 -8.30
C GLU A 518 32.27 -0.73 -8.17
N LEU A 519 31.74 -0.81 -6.94
CA LEU A 519 30.36 -1.25 -6.69
C LEU A 519 29.32 -0.16 -7.02
N LEU A 520 29.75 1.11 -7.04
CA LEU A 520 28.88 2.23 -7.36
C LEU A 520 28.49 2.23 -8.83
N ASP A 521 29.40 1.89 -9.75
CA ASP A 521 29.12 1.91 -11.20
C ASP A 521 28.14 0.80 -11.66
N HIS A 522 28.07 -0.31 -10.91
CA HIS A 522 27.06 -1.34 -11.17
C HIS A 522 25.63 -0.85 -10.88
N ASN A 523 25.48 0.08 -9.92
CA ASN A 523 24.18 0.54 -9.45
C ASN A 523 23.80 1.92 -10.01
N LEU A 524 24.79 2.79 -10.21
CA LEU A 524 24.58 4.17 -10.59
C LEU A 524 24.70 4.36 -12.11
N ALA A 525 23.88 5.28 -12.62
CA ALA A 525 24.04 5.81 -13.96
C ALA A 525 23.59 7.27 -14.01
N TRP A 526 24.23 8.03 -14.90
CA TRP A 526 23.70 9.32 -15.33
C TRP A 526 22.53 9.06 -16.27
N SER A 527 21.39 9.64 -15.97
CA SER A 527 20.19 9.60 -16.79
C SER A 527 20.08 10.89 -17.60
N ILE A 528 20.06 10.74 -18.92
CA ILE A 528 19.92 11.84 -19.87
C ILE A 528 18.51 11.81 -20.43
N ASP A 529 17.82 12.95 -20.36
CA ASP A 529 16.42 13.12 -20.77
C ASP A 529 15.48 12.07 -20.15
N ARG A 530 15.83 11.56 -18.96
CA ARG A 530 15.13 10.45 -18.26
C ARG A 530 15.00 9.17 -19.09
N ARG A 531 15.76 9.05 -20.17
CA ARG A 531 15.54 8.07 -21.24
C ARG A 531 16.75 7.17 -21.49
N HIS A 532 17.95 7.70 -21.31
CA HIS A 532 19.17 7.00 -21.65
C HIS A 532 20.09 6.95 -20.45
N ALA A 533 20.61 5.76 -20.14
CA ALA A 533 21.62 5.61 -19.13
C ALA A 533 23.01 5.92 -19.69
N TRP A 534 23.85 6.48 -18.85
CA TRP A 534 25.23 6.80 -19.17
C TRP A 534 26.13 6.38 -17.99
N PRO A 535 27.20 5.62 -18.25
CA PRO A 535 28.02 5.04 -17.19
C PRO A 535 28.47 6.05 -16.13
N TYR A 536 28.30 5.71 -14.86
CA TYR A 536 28.68 6.57 -13.74
C TYR A 536 30.19 6.82 -13.73
N ARG A 537 31.00 5.77 -13.97
CA ARG A 537 32.47 5.78 -13.98
C ARG A 537 33.10 6.77 -14.95
N TRP A 538 32.37 7.21 -15.98
CA TRP A 538 32.83 8.22 -16.93
C TRP A 538 32.79 9.63 -16.35
N GLY A 539 32.02 9.87 -15.29
CA GLY A 539 31.94 11.12 -14.53
C GLY A 539 32.92 11.23 -13.36
N PRO A 540 32.76 12.22 -12.46
CA PRO A 540 33.53 12.29 -11.22
C PRO A 540 33.15 11.12 -10.29
N VAL A 541 34.15 10.45 -9.71
CA VAL A 541 33.98 9.18 -8.98
C VAL A 541 34.38 9.25 -7.50
N GLU A 542 34.67 10.42 -6.94
CA GLU A 542 35.07 10.55 -5.53
C GLU A 542 33.83 10.74 -4.62
N PRO A 543 33.38 9.69 -3.90
CA PRO A 543 32.28 9.83 -2.95
C PRO A 543 32.73 10.57 -1.69
N ALA A 544 31.80 11.29 -1.08
CA ALA A 544 31.99 11.91 0.22
C ALA A 544 31.86 10.86 1.35
N PRO A 545 32.64 11.00 2.44
CA PRO A 545 32.57 10.09 3.58
C PRO A 545 31.31 10.27 4.46
N GLY A 546 30.53 11.33 4.24
CA GLY A 546 29.34 11.66 5.02
C GLY A 546 28.77 13.04 4.67
N VAL A 547 27.57 13.34 5.17
CA VAL A 547 26.84 14.60 4.88
C VAL A 547 27.70 15.82 5.19
N ALA A 548 28.41 15.86 6.31
CA ALA A 548 29.26 16.98 6.71
C ALA A 548 30.32 17.36 5.64
N ALA A 549 30.87 16.37 4.92
CA ALA A 549 31.91 16.60 3.92
C ALA A 549 31.38 17.17 2.59
N CYS A 550 30.11 16.92 2.27
CA CYS A 550 29.48 17.37 1.04
C CYS A 550 28.33 18.36 1.24
N PHE A 551 28.03 18.77 2.48
CA PHE A 551 26.83 19.55 2.81
C PHE A 551 26.67 20.77 1.92
N GLU A 552 27.73 21.56 1.71
CA GLU A 552 27.67 22.78 0.89
C GLU A 552 27.56 22.54 -0.63
N THR A 553 27.76 21.30 -1.08
CA THR A 553 27.60 20.90 -2.49
C THR A 553 26.22 20.37 -2.82
N LEU A 554 25.41 20.05 -1.80
CA LEU A 554 24.04 19.57 -1.96
C LEU A 554 23.09 20.69 -2.43
N ASP A 555 22.06 20.28 -3.17
CA ASP A 555 20.96 21.18 -3.55
C ASP A 555 20.35 21.89 -2.32
N PRO A 556 19.92 23.17 -2.43
CA PRO A 556 19.31 23.90 -1.32
C PRO A 556 18.14 23.17 -0.62
N ALA A 557 17.31 22.42 -1.35
CA ALA A 557 16.22 21.66 -0.76
C ALA A 557 16.76 20.49 0.10
N ALA A 558 17.75 19.76 -0.42
CA ALA A 558 18.40 18.70 0.32
C ALA A 558 19.13 19.23 1.58
N ARG A 559 19.80 20.38 1.49
CA ARG A 559 20.43 21.02 2.66
C ARG A 559 19.44 21.42 3.75
N ALA A 560 18.25 21.89 3.38
CA ALA A 560 17.23 22.27 4.36
C ALA A 560 16.78 21.06 5.18
N ILE A 561 16.59 19.91 4.52
CA ILE A 561 16.19 18.65 5.15
C ILE A 561 17.35 18.05 5.97
N LEU A 562 18.57 18.04 5.42
CA LEU A 562 19.74 17.40 6.02
C LEU A 562 20.52 18.30 7.00
N ALA A 563 20.00 19.50 7.30
CA ALA A 563 20.60 20.41 8.28
C ALA A 563 20.92 19.76 9.64
N PRO A 564 20.10 18.83 10.20
CA PRO A 564 20.42 18.13 11.45
C PRO A 564 21.70 17.28 11.39
N LEU A 565 22.13 16.84 10.20
CA LEU A 565 23.31 15.99 10.01
C LEU A 565 24.59 16.77 9.71
N ARG A 566 24.52 18.09 9.58
CA ARG A 566 25.63 18.95 9.15
C ARG A 566 26.89 18.79 10.02
N ASP A 567 26.73 18.83 11.33
CA ASP A 567 27.84 18.87 12.29
C ASP A 567 28.07 17.51 12.97
N ARG A 568 27.42 16.45 12.47
CA ARG A 568 27.43 15.14 13.10
C ARG A 568 28.68 14.35 12.69
N PRO A 569 29.51 13.86 13.64
CA PRO A 569 30.61 12.97 13.31
C PRO A 569 30.10 11.62 12.80
N THR A 570 30.86 10.98 11.92
CA THR A 570 30.48 9.86 11.04
C THR A 570 30.09 8.53 11.71
N ALA A 571 30.09 8.42 13.04
CA ALA A 571 29.64 7.22 13.75
C ALA A 571 29.30 7.56 15.20
N GLU A 572 28.04 7.46 15.59
CA GLU A 572 27.67 7.21 16.98
C GLU A 572 27.37 5.71 17.16
N PRO A 573 27.73 5.12 18.30
CA PRO A 573 27.50 3.71 18.56
C PRO A 573 26.00 3.42 18.67
N VAL A 574 25.61 2.25 18.18
CA VAL A 574 24.27 1.67 18.37
C VAL A 574 23.95 1.68 19.86
N VAL A 575 22.95 2.46 20.26
CA VAL A 575 22.42 2.44 21.63
C VAL A 575 21.63 1.13 21.79
N GLU A 576 21.92 0.37 22.84
CA GLU A 576 21.20 -0.87 23.14
C GLU A 576 19.72 -0.56 23.42
N TRP A 577 18.81 -1.19 22.68
CA TRP A 577 17.36 -1.04 22.85
C TRP A 577 16.82 -2.18 23.74
N PRO A 578 15.79 -1.97 24.60
CA PRO A 578 15.09 -0.70 24.82
C PRO A 578 15.95 0.31 25.57
N PRO A 579 15.68 1.62 25.37
CA PRO A 579 16.38 2.70 26.08
C PRO A 579 16.19 2.59 27.60
N PRO A 580 16.97 3.31 28.43
CA PRO A 580 16.73 3.35 29.86
C PRO A 580 15.30 3.85 30.17
N ASN A 581 14.51 3.08 30.93
CA ASN A 581 13.15 3.46 31.33
C ASN A 581 13.19 4.48 32.49
N THR A 582 13.34 5.76 32.16
CA THR A 582 13.43 6.88 33.12
C THR A 582 12.22 7.80 33.09
N ALA A 583 11.41 7.72 32.04
CA ALA A 583 10.17 8.46 31.89
C ALA A 583 9.06 7.97 32.83
N THR A 584 8.07 8.81 33.07
CA THR A 584 6.80 8.47 33.74
C THR A 584 5.67 8.47 32.72
N VAL A 585 4.49 7.96 33.09
CA VAL A 585 3.30 7.98 32.21
C VAL A 585 2.93 9.39 31.72
N ASP A 586 3.33 10.45 32.44
CA ASP A 586 3.05 11.84 32.06
C ASP A 586 3.61 12.19 30.67
N VAL A 587 4.75 11.60 30.26
CA VAL A 587 5.32 11.86 28.94
C VAL A 587 4.41 11.44 27.80
N LEU A 588 3.52 10.46 28.02
CA LEU A 588 2.55 10.06 27.01
C LEU A 588 1.45 11.11 26.84
N TYR A 589 1.05 11.78 27.92
CA TYR A 589 0.10 12.89 27.82
C TYR A 589 0.70 14.08 27.06
N ASP A 590 1.98 14.37 27.32
CA ASP A 590 2.70 15.42 26.59
C ASP A 590 2.83 15.07 25.11
N ALA A 591 3.22 13.83 24.78
CA ALA A 591 3.31 13.35 23.39
C ALA A 591 1.97 13.43 22.65
N ILE A 592 0.85 13.09 23.31
CA ILE A 592 -0.48 13.23 22.72
C ILE A 592 -0.78 14.72 22.45
N GLY A 593 -0.52 15.60 23.42
CA GLY A 593 -0.75 17.04 23.28
C GLY A 593 0.03 17.64 22.11
N GLU A 594 1.32 17.31 22.00
CA GLU A 594 2.17 17.73 20.89
C GLU A 594 1.65 17.21 19.54
N SER A 595 1.17 15.95 19.50
CA SER A 595 0.66 15.37 18.26
C SER A 595 -0.61 16.05 17.75
N PHE A 596 -1.48 16.53 18.64
CA PHE A 596 -2.75 17.18 18.26
C PHE A 596 -2.55 18.57 17.64
N GLU A 597 -1.45 19.27 17.91
CA GLU A 597 -1.17 20.60 17.34
C GLU A 597 -1.04 20.61 15.81
N ALA A 598 -0.75 19.44 15.21
CA ALA A 598 -0.45 19.30 13.79
C ALA A 598 -1.69 19.12 12.88
N PHE A 599 -2.89 18.93 13.43
CA PHE A 599 -4.08 18.49 12.66
C PHE A 599 -4.99 19.63 12.17
N SER A 600 -5.55 19.44 10.96
CA SER A 600 -6.54 20.32 10.33
C SER A 600 -7.96 20.09 10.86
N GLU A 601 -8.90 20.99 10.52
CA GLU A 601 -10.32 20.91 10.95
C GLU A 601 -11.01 19.58 10.56
N THR A 602 -10.52 18.85 9.56
CA THR A 602 -11.05 17.55 9.09
C THR A 602 -10.97 16.43 10.13
N TRP A 603 -9.94 16.42 10.98
CA TRP A 603 -9.73 15.39 12.02
C TRP A 603 -10.23 15.82 13.40
N LEU A 604 -10.88 16.99 13.47
CA LEU A 604 -11.34 17.58 14.72
C LEU A 604 -12.24 16.64 15.55
N PRO A 605 -13.19 15.86 14.98
CA PRO A 605 -14.01 14.94 15.78
C PRO A 605 -13.19 13.89 16.54
N HIS A 606 -12.18 13.28 15.89
CA HIS A 606 -11.32 12.27 16.52
C HIS A 606 -10.45 12.86 17.63
N VAL A 607 -9.86 14.04 17.37
CA VAL A 607 -9.07 14.77 18.37
C VAL A 607 -9.93 15.18 19.57
N MET A 608 -11.18 15.60 19.34
CA MET A 608 -12.12 15.95 20.41
C MET A 608 -12.51 14.73 21.25
N ASP A 609 -12.79 13.58 20.62
CA ASP A 609 -13.13 12.35 21.34
C ASP A 609 -11.96 11.84 22.20
N ALA A 610 -10.73 11.86 21.67
CA ALA A 610 -9.54 11.52 22.46
C ALA A 610 -9.25 12.53 23.58
N THR A 611 -9.46 13.83 23.34
CA THR A 611 -9.33 14.86 24.39
C THR A 611 -10.32 14.62 25.53
N ARG A 612 -11.56 14.23 25.23
CA ARG A 612 -12.57 13.85 26.24
C ARG A 612 -12.08 12.70 27.10
N ARG A 613 -11.61 11.64 26.46
CA ARG A 613 -11.08 10.42 27.09
C ARG A 613 -9.95 10.74 28.07
N ILE A 614 -8.99 11.55 27.64
CA ILE A 614 -7.85 11.99 28.45
C ILE A 614 -8.29 12.84 29.65
N ALA A 615 -9.22 13.78 29.44
CA ALA A 615 -9.75 14.63 30.51
C ALA A 615 -10.47 13.79 31.59
N ARG A 616 -11.27 12.80 31.17
CA ARG A 616 -11.93 11.84 32.08
C ARG A 616 -10.92 11.04 32.89
N GLN A 617 -9.85 10.57 32.26
CA GLN A 617 -8.84 9.80 33.00
C GLN A 617 -8.07 10.66 34.00
N ARG A 618 -7.69 11.90 33.65
CA ARG A 618 -7.05 12.82 34.60
C ARG A 618 -7.97 13.11 35.79
N ALA A 619 -9.27 13.30 35.55
CA ALA A 619 -10.26 13.45 36.60
C ALA A 619 -10.35 12.20 37.49
N ARG A 620 -10.28 11.01 36.91
CA ARG A 620 -10.28 9.73 37.63
C ARG A 620 -8.98 9.47 38.40
N ALA A 621 -7.85 10.01 37.95
CA ALA A 621 -6.61 10.04 38.72
C ALA A 621 -6.64 11.04 39.89
N GLY A 622 -7.69 11.87 39.98
CA GLY A 622 -7.84 12.92 40.98
C GLY A 622 -7.07 14.20 40.65
N ASP A 623 -6.51 14.31 39.43
CA ASP A 623 -5.76 15.47 38.95
C ASP A 623 -6.71 16.49 38.31
N VAL A 624 -7.34 17.29 39.16
CA VAL A 624 -8.34 18.29 38.76
C VAL A 624 -7.75 19.32 37.78
N GLU A 625 -6.52 19.78 38.02
CA GLU A 625 -5.90 20.83 37.20
C GLU A 625 -5.57 20.31 35.79
N ALA A 626 -5.05 19.09 35.67
CA ALA A 626 -4.80 18.49 34.37
C ALA A 626 -6.12 18.21 33.62
N ALA A 627 -7.14 17.68 34.29
CA ALA A 627 -8.45 17.42 33.68
C ALA A 627 -9.07 18.71 33.09
N GLU A 628 -9.03 19.80 33.85
CA GLU A 628 -9.52 21.11 33.40
C GLU A 628 -8.65 21.74 32.30
N THR A 629 -7.36 21.42 32.26
CA THR A 629 -6.46 21.87 31.19
C THR A 629 -6.82 21.22 29.87
N TRP A 630 -7.09 19.92 29.85
CA TRP A 630 -7.58 19.22 28.67
C TRP A 630 -8.99 19.67 28.28
N LEU A 631 -9.88 19.89 29.24
CA LEU A 631 -11.23 20.40 28.95
C LEU A 631 -11.22 21.76 28.22
N ARG A 632 -10.24 22.63 28.52
CA ARG A 632 -10.10 23.94 27.87
C ARG A 632 -9.69 23.88 26.40
N GLN A 633 -9.17 22.74 25.94
CA GLN A 633 -8.81 22.52 24.55
C GLN A 633 -10.03 22.18 23.68
N ILE A 634 -11.15 21.80 24.29
CA ILE A 634 -12.39 21.45 23.58
C ILE A 634 -13.05 22.71 23.03
N SER A 635 -13.31 22.70 21.74
CA SER A 635 -13.94 23.82 21.03
C SER A 635 -15.43 23.91 21.33
N SER A 636 -15.92 25.09 21.72
CA SER A 636 -17.36 25.34 21.84
C SER A 636 -18.09 25.45 20.49
N ARG A 637 -17.39 25.23 19.36
CA ARG A 637 -18.01 25.17 18.03
C ARG A 637 -18.82 23.90 17.84
N ASP A 638 -18.42 22.81 18.51
CA ASP A 638 -19.22 21.59 18.63
C ASP A 638 -19.96 21.62 19.97
N TRP A 639 -21.17 22.17 19.93
CA TRP A 639 -21.91 22.50 21.15
C TRP A 639 -22.29 21.25 21.96
N ASP A 640 -22.69 20.18 21.30
CA ASP A 640 -23.17 18.96 21.96
C ASP A 640 -22.03 18.25 22.69
N ASP A 641 -20.90 18.06 22.01
CA ASP A 641 -19.71 17.44 22.59
C ASP A 641 -19.10 18.30 23.70
N TYR A 642 -19.05 19.63 23.52
CA TYR A 642 -18.60 20.55 24.55
C TYR A 642 -19.41 20.42 25.85
N VAL A 643 -20.74 20.30 25.76
CA VAL A 643 -21.60 20.13 26.95
C VAL A 643 -21.46 18.72 27.55
N ARG A 644 -21.43 17.69 26.70
CA ARG A 644 -21.23 16.30 27.11
C ARG A 644 -19.95 16.11 27.90
N PHE A 645 -18.82 16.61 27.40
CA PHE A 645 -17.51 16.31 27.96
C PHE A 645 -17.37 16.94 29.35
N LYS A 646 -17.90 18.16 29.54
CA LYS A 646 -17.98 18.81 30.86
C LYS A 646 -18.87 18.06 31.84
N ALA A 647 -20.02 17.56 31.39
CA ALA A 647 -20.93 16.79 32.22
C ALA A 647 -20.28 15.48 32.71
N GLU A 648 -19.60 14.75 31.81
CA GLU A 648 -18.92 13.49 32.14
C GLU A 648 -17.74 13.71 33.10
N VAL A 649 -16.90 14.73 32.88
CA VAL A 649 -15.79 15.04 33.79
C VAL A 649 -16.30 15.50 35.16
N ALA A 650 -17.40 16.26 35.21
CA ALA A 650 -18.03 16.66 36.46
C ALA A 650 -18.50 15.45 37.29
N LEU A 651 -19.10 14.45 36.61
CA LEU A 651 -19.52 13.19 37.22
C LEU A 651 -18.32 12.45 37.81
N VAL A 652 -17.28 12.21 37.02
CA VAL A 652 -16.09 11.47 37.46
C VAL A 652 -15.41 12.17 38.64
N LEU A 653 -15.27 13.49 38.62
CA LEU A 653 -14.70 14.24 39.74
C LEU A 653 -15.57 14.14 41.00
N ALA A 654 -16.90 14.22 40.86
CA ALA A 654 -17.81 14.07 41.99
C ALA A 654 -17.73 12.67 42.60
N ALA A 655 -17.74 11.62 41.75
CA ALA A 655 -17.65 10.22 42.16
C ALA A 655 -16.30 9.88 42.80
N ASN A 656 -15.21 10.45 42.29
CA ASN A 656 -13.84 10.18 42.74
C ASN A 656 -13.36 11.09 43.88
N GLY A 657 -14.26 11.51 44.77
CA GLY A 657 -13.89 12.23 46.00
C GLY A 657 -13.49 13.70 45.83
N ASN A 658 -13.77 14.33 44.67
CA ASN A 658 -13.53 15.75 44.40
C ASN A 658 -14.85 16.57 44.25
N PRO A 659 -15.74 16.57 45.26
CA PRO A 659 -17.11 17.08 45.11
C PRO A 659 -17.19 18.58 44.86
N ARG A 660 -16.19 19.37 45.27
CA ARG A 660 -16.18 20.83 45.01
C ARG A 660 -15.93 21.15 43.54
N ALA A 661 -14.96 20.47 42.94
CA ALA A 661 -14.65 20.64 41.52
C ALA A 661 -15.78 20.05 40.66
N GLY A 662 -16.25 18.84 41.01
CA GLY A 662 -17.40 18.21 40.38
C GLY A 662 -18.65 19.09 40.43
N ALA A 663 -19.01 19.66 41.58
CA ALA A 663 -20.18 20.55 41.69
C ALA A 663 -20.06 21.82 40.84
N ARG A 664 -18.85 22.41 40.72
CA ARG A 664 -18.64 23.60 39.89
C ARG A 664 -18.86 23.30 38.41
N LEU A 665 -18.16 22.30 37.88
CA LEU A 665 -18.30 21.89 36.48
C LEU A 665 -19.71 21.38 36.16
N HIS A 666 -20.33 20.70 37.12
CA HIS A 666 -21.72 20.28 37.02
C HIS A 666 -22.68 21.47 36.85
N CYS A 667 -22.51 22.54 37.64
CA CYS A 667 -23.33 23.74 37.50
C CYS A 667 -23.18 24.37 36.11
N GLU A 668 -21.95 24.45 35.60
CA GLU A 668 -21.66 24.96 34.26
C GLU A 668 -22.31 24.07 33.18
N ALA A 669 -22.13 22.75 33.27
CA ALA A 669 -22.70 21.78 32.32
C ALA A 669 -24.23 21.76 32.35
N ALA A 670 -24.86 21.83 33.53
CA ALA A 670 -26.31 21.86 33.67
C ALA A 670 -26.93 23.14 33.12
N ILE A 671 -26.25 24.29 33.28
CA ILE A 671 -26.67 25.56 32.66
C ILE A 671 -26.60 25.44 31.14
N ASP A 672 -25.49 24.93 30.60
CA ASP A 672 -25.34 24.82 29.16
C ASP A 672 -26.31 23.80 28.55
N ALA A 673 -26.51 22.65 29.19
CA ALA A 673 -27.52 21.67 28.79
C ALA A 673 -28.95 22.25 28.79
N SER A 674 -29.22 23.26 29.63
CA SER A 674 -30.52 23.94 29.65
C SER A 674 -30.78 24.87 28.45
N HIS A 675 -29.71 25.28 27.74
CA HIS A 675 -29.82 26.01 26.48
C HIS A 675 -30.14 25.11 25.28
N GLY A 676 -30.16 23.79 25.48
CA GLY A 676 -30.51 22.78 24.47
C GLY A 676 -29.30 21.99 23.99
N VAL A 677 -29.50 20.70 23.72
CA VAL A 677 -28.57 19.77 23.07
C VAL A 677 -29.36 18.95 22.05
N SER A 678 -28.70 18.36 21.04
CA SER A 678 -29.40 17.49 20.08
C SER A 678 -30.01 16.24 20.74
N ASP A 679 -30.98 15.64 20.07
CA ASP A 679 -31.63 14.40 20.53
C ASP A 679 -30.61 13.24 20.62
N SER A 680 -29.61 13.19 19.74
CA SER A 680 -28.53 12.21 19.79
C SER A 680 -27.56 12.42 20.95
N ALA A 681 -27.32 13.67 21.37
CA ALA A 681 -26.43 13.98 22.50
C ALA A 681 -27.13 13.87 23.87
N LEU A 682 -28.46 13.92 23.87
CA LEU A 682 -29.28 14.01 25.08
C LEU A 682 -29.09 12.83 26.06
N PRO A 683 -28.99 11.55 25.64
CA PRO A 683 -28.75 10.43 26.56
C PRO A 683 -27.45 10.59 27.35
N PHE A 684 -26.36 10.98 26.69
CA PHE A 684 -25.04 11.16 27.30
C PHE A 684 -25.03 12.33 28.30
N VAL A 685 -25.53 13.50 27.88
CA VAL A 685 -25.52 14.72 28.69
C VAL A 685 -26.45 14.58 29.90
N ALA A 686 -27.69 14.14 29.68
CA ALA A 686 -28.69 14.07 30.72
C ALA A 686 -28.37 13.01 31.78
N SER A 687 -27.81 11.86 31.38
CA SER A 687 -27.38 10.83 32.32
C SER A 687 -26.22 11.30 33.18
N ALA A 688 -25.19 11.92 32.58
CA ALA A 688 -24.05 12.46 33.32
C ALA A 688 -24.46 13.57 34.30
N VAL A 689 -25.29 14.54 33.87
CA VAL A 689 -25.83 15.59 34.74
C VAL A 689 -26.65 14.99 35.89
N GLY A 690 -27.56 14.05 35.59
CA GLY A 690 -28.41 13.41 36.58
C GLY A 690 -27.64 12.56 37.60
N ALA A 691 -26.68 11.76 37.13
CA ALA A 691 -25.82 10.95 37.98
C ALA A 691 -24.89 11.78 38.86
N THR A 692 -24.43 12.94 38.38
CA THR A 692 -23.57 13.83 39.19
C THR A 692 -24.30 14.31 40.44
N PHE A 693 -25.61 14.56 40.37
CA PHE A 693 -26.41 14.88 41.56
C PHE A 693 -26.38 13.74 42.59
N ALA A 694 -26.45 12.48 42.14
CA ALA A 694 -26.37 11.31 43.02
C ALA A 694 -24.97 11.20 43.66
N ALA A 695 -23.90 11.34 42.86
CA ALA A 695 -22.53 11.35 43.35
C ALA A 695 -22.25 12.47 44.38
N LEU A 696 -22.93 13.60 44.26
CA LEU A 696 -22.87 14.71 45.23
C LEU A 696 -23.80 14.53 46.45
N GLY A 697 -24.52 13.41 46.56
CA GLY A 697 -25.40 13.08 47.69
C GLY A 697 -26.82 13.65 47.59
N HIS A 698 -27.28 14.01 46.39
CA HIS A 698 -28.59 14.59 46.10
C HIS A 698 -29.35 13.85 44.98
N PRO A 699 -29.51 12.51 45.06
CA PRO A 699 -30.08 11.71 43.97
C PRO A 699 -31.49 12.15 43.55
N GLU A 700 -32.28 12.72 44.48
CA GLU A 700 -33.63 13.23 44.21
C GLU A 700 -33.65 14.37 43.16
N ARG A 701 -32.56 15.15 43.07
CA ARG A 701 -32.45 16.27 42.11
C ARG A 701 -32.08 15.82 40.71
N GLY A 702 -31.49 14.63 40.57
CA GLY A 702 -31.08 14.06 39.30
C GLY A 702 -32.15 13.23 38.59
N GLN A 703 -33.25 12.87 39.28
CA GLN A 703 -34.23 11.91 38.77
C GLN A 703 -34.88 12.31 37.44
N GLU A 704 -35.24 13.58 37.29
CA GLU A 704 -35.85 14.07 36.04
C GLU A 704 -34.86 14.02 34.86
N TRP A 705 -33.58 14.32 35.11
CA TRP A 705 -32.52 14.21 34.10
C TRP A 705 -32.25 12.77 33.70
N ILE A 706 -32.17 11.86 34.67
CA ILE A 706 -32.00 10.42 34.41
C ILE A 706 -33.19 9.88 33.62
N GLN A 707 -34.41 10.25 33.98
CA GLN A 707 -35.60 9.80 33.25
C GLN A 707 -35.62 10.33 31.81
N ARG A 708 -35.19 11.58 31.59
CA ARG A 708 -35.02 12.16 30.24
C ARG A 708 -33.97 11.38 29.44
N ALA A 709 -32.85 11.02 30.05
CA ALA A 709 -31.80 10.23 29.40
C ALA A 709 -32.31 8.86 28.94
N ILE A 710 -33.02 8.14 29.82
CA ILE A 710 -33.59 6.82 29.53
C ILE A 710 -34.64 6.90 28.40
N THR A 711 -35.50 7.93 28.43
CA THR A 711 -36.52 8.12 27.38
C THR A 711 -35.92 8.53 26.03
N ALA A 712 -34.71 9.10 26.01
CA ALA A 712 -34.03 9.55 24.79
C ALA A 712 -33.16 8.47 24.13
N ILE A 713 -33.12 7.24 24.66
CA ILE A 713 -32.40 6.13 24.02
C ILE A 713 -33.07 5.83 22.67
N ASP A 714 -32.37 6.14 21.58
CA ASP A 714 -32.86 5.98 20.20
C ASP A 714 -32.82 4.50 19.74
N PRO A 715 -33.96 3.87 19.37
CA PRO A 715 -34.00 2.50 18.88
C PRO A 715 -33.54 2.32 17.43
N ASP A 716 -33.53 3.36 16.59
CA ASP A 716 -33.40 3.20 15.12
C ASP A 716 -31.96 3.30 14.59
N HIS A 717 -31.03 3.91 15.34
CA HIS A 717 -29.69 4.22 14.80
C HIS A 717 -28.50 3.68 15.60
N ASN A 718 -28.60 3.46 16.93
CA ASN A 718 -27.56 2.87 17.79
C ASN A 718 -28.06 2.63 19.25
N PRO A 719 -29.05 1.75 19.48
CA PRO A 719 -29.70 1.62 20.80
C PRO A 719 -28.75 1.23 21.93
N TRP A 720 -27.77 0.36 21.64
CA TRP A 720 -26.86 -0.15 22.66
C TRP A 720 -25.75 0.84 23.06
N GLU A 721 -25.31 1.71 22.16
CA GLU A 721 -24.34 2.78 22.46
C GLU A 721 -24.91 3.79 23.48
N HIS A 722 -26.15 4.27 23.24
CA HIS A 722 -26.82 5.16 24.18
C HIS A 722 -27.11 4.47 25.51
N ARG A 723 -27.57 3.22 25.48
CA ARG A 723 -27.97 2.47 26.67
C ARG A 723 -26.78 2.23 27.59
N ILE A 724 -25.67 1.74 27.05
CA ILE A 724 -24.49 1.42 27.85
C ILE A 724 -23.85 2.68 28.45
N ALA A 725 -23.87 3.81 27.73
CA ALA A 725 -23.39 5.08 28.26
C ALA A 725 -24.24 5.60 29.43
N VAL A 726 -25.57 5.40 29.38
CA VAL A 726 -26.46 5.69 30.52
C VAL A 726 -26.16 4.75 31.69
N CYS A 727 -25.95 3.46 31.44
CA CYS A 727 -25.54 2.50 32.47
C CYS A 727 -24.22 2.92 33.15
N TRP A 728 -23.21 3.28 32.36
CA TRP A 728 -21.94 3.80 32.87
C TRP A 728 -22.15 5.00 33.80
N ALA A 729 -22.90 6.02 33.37
CA ALA A 729 -23.13 7.21 34.17
C ALA A 729 -23.86 6.88 35.49
N LEU A 730 -24.83 5.97 35.45
CA LEU A 730 -25.55 5.52 36.65
C LEU A 730 -24.63 4.79 37.63
N LEU A 731 -23.73 3.92 37.16
CA LEU A 731 -22.75 3.24 38.02
C LEU A 731 -21.78 4.23 38.66
N GLU A 732 -21.23 5.18 37.89
CA GLU A 732 -20.37 6.25 38.45
C GLU A 732 -21.11 7.11 39.49
N GLY A 733 -22.42 7.31 39.31
CA GLY A 733 -23.30 7.99 40.25
C GLY A 733 -23.68 7.19 41.50
N GLY A 734 -23.29 5.90 41.58
CA GLY A 734 -23.67 4.99 42.66
C GLY A 734 -25.14 4.53 42.61
N LEU A 735 -25.73 4.50 41.41
CA LEU A 735 -27.14 4.14 41.16
C LEU A 735 -27.27 2.73 40.56
N ASP A 736 -26.62 1.75 41.19
CA ASP A 736 -26.48 0.36 40.71
C ASP A 736 -27.80 -0.30 40.30
N ASP A 737 -28.83 -0.21 41.13
CA ASP A 737 -30.13 -0.86 40.86
C ASP A 737 -30.79 -0.31 39.60
N ARG A 738 -30.55 0.97 39.29
CA ARG A 738 -31.10 1.61 38.10
C ARG A 738 -30.32 1.23 36.84
N ALA A 739 -29.00 1.10 36.96
CA ALA A 739 -28.15 0.56 35.89
C ALA A 739 -28.55 -0.89 35.57
N ARG A 740 -28.74 -1.72 36.62
CA ARG A 740 -29.22 -3.10 36.49
C ARG A 740 -30.50 -3.21 35.70
N GLN A 741 -31.50 -2.44 36.11
CA GLN A 741 -32.78 -2.43 35.43
C GLN A 741 -32.64 -2.11 33.93
N LEU A 742 -31.78 -1.15 33.59
CA LEU A 742 -31.62 -0.70 32.21
C LEU A 742 -30.96 -1.75 31.30
N TRP A 743 -30.04 -2.56 31.84
CA TRP A 743 -29.42 -3.64 31.07
C TRP A 743 -30.17 -4.97 31.10
N THR A 744 -31.17 -5.14 31.98
CA THR A 744 -32.05 -6.34 32.01
C THR A 744 -33.39 -6.15 31.29
N ASP A 745 -33.93 -4.93 31.20
CA ASP A 745 -35.28 -4.66 30.66
C ASP A 745 -35.31 -4.30 29.13
N GLY A 746 -34.29 -4.64 28.32
CA GLY A 746 -34.11 -4.12 26.94
C GLY A 746 -34.36 -5.08 25.77
N GLU A 747 -34.58 -4.53 24.55
CA GLU A 747 -34.66 -5.24 23.25
C GLU A 747 -33.38 -6.07 22.92
N ASP A 748 -33.55 -7.12 22.08
CA ASP A 748 -32.48 -8.02 21.60
C ASP A 748 -31.26 -7.26 21.03
N GLY A 749 -30.05 -7.68 21.40
CA GLY A 749 -28.78 -7.16 20.86
C GLY A 749 -27.63 -7.16 21.88
N GLU A 750 -26.41 -6.89 21.41
CA GLU A 750 -25.18 -6.82 22.21
C GLU A 750 -24.72 -5.38 22.46
N PRO A 751 -24.06 -5.07 23.60
CA PRO A 751 -23.49 -3.75 23.85
C PRO A 751 -22.47 -3.35 22.77
N ALA A 752 -22.52 -2.09 22.34
CA ALA A 752 -21.40 -1.49 21.63
C ALA A 752 -20.18 -1.48 22.57
N ASP A 753 -19.02 -1.97 22.12
CA ASP A 753 -17.79 -2.08 22.93
C ASP A 753 -17.95 -2.91 24.22
N ALA A 754 -18.48 -4.13 24.08
CA ALA A 754 -18.64 -5.04 25.21
C ALA A 754 -17.31 -5.28 25.97
N ASN A 755 -16.19 -5.44 25.25
CA ASN A 755 -14.87 -5.66 25.86
C ASN A 755 -14.43 -4.50 26.77
N GLY A 756 -14.59 -3.25 26.29
CA GLY A 756 -14.38 -2.06 27.10
C GLY A 756 -15.26 -2.05 28.36
N TRP A 757 -16.51 -2.54 28.28
CA TRP A 757 -17.44 -2.64 29.43
C TRP A 757 -16.92 -3.59 30.50
N LEU A 758 -16.51 -4.78 30.08
CA LEU A 758 -15.98 -5.79 30.98
C LEU A 758 -14.69 -5.31 31.67
N ALA A 759 -13.78 -4.70 30.89
CA ALA A 759 -12.55 -4.12 31.40
C ALA A 759 -12.82 -3.01 32.43
N HIS A 760 -13.83 -2.16 32.17
CA HIS A 760 -14.23 -1.11 33.10
C HIS A 760 -14.68 -1.67 34.46
N LEU A 761 -15.57 -2.67 34.46
CA LEU A 761 -16.08 -3.26 35.71
C LEU A 761 -14.97 -3.87 36.55
N ILE A 762 -14.02 -4.58 35.93
CA ILE A 762 -12.83 -5.10 36.60
C ILE A 762 -12.00 -3.94 37.19
N ARG A 763 -11.79 -2.87 36.41
CA ARG A 763 -10.98 -1.71 36.80
C ARG A 763 -11.56 -0.96 37.99
N ILE A 764 -12.89 -0.85 38.08
CA ILE A 764 -13.56 -0.21 39.23
C ILE A 764 -13.81 -1.19 40.40
N GLY A 765 -13.31 -2.43 40.31
CA GLY A 765 -13.41 -3.44 41.36
C GLY A 765 -14.81 -4.02 41.53
N ARG A 766 -15.65 -3.95 40.50
CA ARG A 766 -17.03 -4.45 40.49
C ARG A 766 -17.11 -5.85 39.89
N ASP A 767 -16.30 -6.75 40.44
CA ASP A 767 -16.32 -8.17 40.07
C ASP A 767 -17.71 -8.81 40.32
N ASP A 768 -18.53 -8.23 41.20
CA ASP A 768 -19.92 -8.66 41.44
C ASP A 768 -20.81 -8.44 40.21
N LEU A 769 -20.75 -7.24 39.63
CA LEU A 769 -21.53 -6.88 38.44
C LEU A 769 -21.01 -7.58 37.19
N MET A 770 -19.69 -7.74 37.09
CA MET A 770 -19.07 -8.49 36.00
C MET A 770 -19.59 -9.94 35.96
N ARG A 771 -19.65 -10.62 37.11
CA ARG A 771 -20.21 -11.98 37.20
C ARG A 771 -21.68 -12.03 36.81
N GLU A 772 -22.48 -11.09 37.32
CA GLU A 772 -23.90 -10.97 36.97
C GLU A 772 -24.07 -10.85 35.45
N ILE A 773 -23.23 -10.04 34.79
CA ILE A 773 -23.29 -9.87 33.34
C ILE A 773 -22.83 -11.14 32.59
N LEU A 774 -21.69 -11.72 32.96
CA LEU A 774 -21.15 -12.89 32.24
C LEU A 774 -21.98 -14.17 32.45
N TYR A 775 -22.60 -14.35 33.61
CA TYR A 775 -23.24 -15.62 33.98
C TYR A 775 -24.76 -15.56 33.95
N ASP A 776 -25.38 -14.41 34.27
CA ASP A 776 -26.83 -14.31 34.44
C ASP A 776 -27.55 -13.55 33.30
N VAL A 777 -26.85 -12.68 32.56
CA VAL A 777 -27.45 -11.78 31.57
C VAL A 777 -26.92 -11.98 30.14
N GLY A 778 -25.61 -12.26 29.98
CA GLY A 778 -24.89 -12.05 28.72
C GLY A 778 -24.20 -13.28 28.13
N GLU A 779 -24.86 -14.46 28.08
CA GLU A 779 -24.31 -15.61 27.32
C GLU A 779 -24.01 -15.26 25.85
N ASP A 780 -24.71 -14.27 25.29
CA ASP A 780 -24.55 -13.78 23.90
C ASP A 780 -23.78 -12.44 23.79
N TRP A 781 -23.33 -11.83 24.90
CA TRP A 781 -22.67 -10.51 24.86
C TRP A 781 -21.16 -10.57 24.62
N TYR A 782 -20.55 -11.70 24.96
CA TYR A 782 -19.11 -11.90 24.86
C TYR A 782 -18.84 -13.25 24.23
N SER A 783 -17.94 -13.30 23.26
CA SER A 783 -17.39 -14.60 22.90
C SER A 783 -16.51 -15.11 24.06
N PHE A 784 -16.41 -16.42 24.19
CA PHE A 784 -15.51 -17.04 25.17
C PHE A 784 -14.07 -16.51 25.06
N ARG A 785 -13.60 -16.27 23.82
CA ARG A 785 -12.25 -15.76 23.54
C ARG A 785 -12.09 -14.28 23.95
N ASP A 786 -13.13 -13.47 23.78
CA ASP A 786 -13.09 -12.04 24.16
C ASP A 786 -12.95 -11.86 25.67
N ALA A 787 -13.75 -12.60 26.46
CA ALA A 787 -13.67 -12.57 27.91
C ALA A 787 -12.28 -13.02 28.42
N VAL A 788 -11.73 -14.09 27.81
CA VAL A 788 -10.37 -14.57 28.11
C VAL A 788 -9.33 -13.49 27.80
N ALA A 789 -9.43 -12.81 26.66
CA ALA A 789 -8.51 -11.74 26.30
C ALA A 789 -8.53 -10.58 27.32
N VAL A 790 -9.72 -10.15 27.76
CA VAL A 790 -9.86 -9.09 28.79
C VAL A 790 -9.25 -9.53 30.13
N PHE A 791 -9.48 -10.77 30.57
CA PHE A 791 -8.88 -11.26 31.82
C PHE A 791 -7.35 -11.40 31.74
N THR A 792 -6.81 -11.82 30.58
CA THR A 792 -5.37 -11.87 30.33
C THR A 792 -4.75 -10.48 30.45
N ALA A 793 -5.32 -9.52 29.73
CA ALA A 793 -4.89 -8.13 29.70
C ALA A 793 -4.96 -7.47 31.08
N ALA A 794 -6.05 -7.70 31.83
CA ALA A 794 -6.24 -7.15 33.17
C ALA A 794 -5.42 -7.84 34.27
N GLY A 795 -4.68 -8.91 33.95
CA GLY A 795 -3.91 -9.68 34.93
C GLY A 795 -4.79 -10.42 35.96
N ARG A 796 -6.00 -10.84 35.56
CA ARG A 796 -7.00 -11.49 36.43
C ARG A 796 -7.10 -12.99 36.15
N ALA A 797 -5.98 -13.70 36.32
CA ALA A 797 -5.94 -15.16 36.19
C ALA A 797 -6.87 -15.88 37.19
N ASP A 798 -7.22 -15.23 38.30
CA ASP A 798 -8.22 -15.71 39.25
C ASP A 798 -9.61 -15.75 38.61
N LEU A 799 -10.04 -14.67 37.94
CA LEU A 799 -11.34 -14.59 37.26
C LEU A 799 -11.39 -15.51 36.04
N MET A 800 -10.28 -15.64 35.30
CA MET A 800 -10.21 -16.55 34.16
C MET A 800 -10.39 -18.02 34.57
N ARG A 801 -9.77 -18.45 35.68
CA ARG A 801 -9.96 -19.81 36.22
C ARG A 801 -11.41 -20.03 36.64
N GLU A 802 -12.03 -19.05 37.29
CA GLU A 802 -13.44 -19.08 37.67
C GLU A 802 -14.34 -19.21 36.43
N PHE A 803 -14.06 -18.45 35.37
CA PHE A 803 -14.78 -18.48 34.10
C PHE A 803 -14.68 -19.85 33.41
N PHE A 804 -13.49 -20.48 33.40
CA PHE A 804 -13.31 -21.84 32.87
C PHE A 804 -14.10 -22.88 33.68
N GLU A 805 -14.12 -22.76 35.01
CA GLU A 805 -14.91 -23.64 35.88
C GLU A 805 -16.41 -23.53 35.59
N TYR A 806 -16.93 -22.31 35.42
CA TYR A 806 -18.35 -22.07 35.12
C TYR A 806 -18.80 -22.80 33.84
N TYR A 807 -18.04 -22.66 32.75
CA TYR A 807 -18.36 -23.32 31.47
C TYR A 807 -17.94 -24.79 31.41
N SER A 808 -17.40 -25.36 32.50
CA SER A 808 -16.80 -26.72 32.50
C SER A 808 -15.75 -26.91 31.40
N HIS A 809 -15.04 -25.83 31.05
CA HIS A 809 -14.04 -25.80 29.99
C HIS A 809 -12.74 -26.43 30.47
N THR A 810 -12.16 -27.31 29.66
CA THR A 810 -10.84 -27.88 29.95
C THR A 810 -9.80 -27.09 29.14
N PRO A 811 -8.88 -26.35 29.80
CA PRO A 811 -7.92 -25.48 29.11
C PRO A 811 -7.09 -26.24 28.08
N ASP A 812 -7.04 -25.71 26.85
CA ASP A 812 -6.11 -26.15 25.82
C ASP A 812 -4.72 -25.48 25.98
N GLU A 813 -3.81 -25.69 25.02
CA GLU A 813 -2.47 -25.08 25.08
C GLU A 813 -2.52 -23.54 25.07
N GLU A 814 -3.45 -22.95 24.32
CA GLU A 814 -3.62 -21.49 24.19
C GLU A 814 -4.20 -20.87 25.47
N ASP A 815 -5.13 -21.57 26.12
CA ASP A 815 -5.70 -21.17 27.41
C ASP A 815 -4.67 -21.24 28.53
N ILE A 816 -3.80 -22.25 28.51
CA ILE A 816 -2.70 -22.39 29.48
C ILE A 816 -1.70 -21.23 29.30
N GLU A 817 -1.39 -20.86 28.06
CA GLU A 817 -0.55 -19.70 27.77
C GLU A 817 -1.18 -18.40 28.24
N SER A 818 -2.48 -18.20 27.99
CA SER A 818 -3.26 -17.04 28.44
C SER A 818 -3.30 -16.93 29.97
N LEU A 819 -3.50 -18.04 30.69
CA LEU A 819 -3.43 -18.08 32.16
C LEU A 819 -2.04 -17.68 32.67
N ALA A 820 -0.99 -18.21 32.04
CA ALA A 820 0.37 -17.87 32.41
C ALA A 820 0.68 -16.39 32.11
N GLU A 821 0.13 -15.83 31.02
CA GLU A 821 0.24 -14.41 30.69
C GLU A 821 -0.52 -13.53 31.67
N ALA A 822 -1.74 -13.91 32.05
CA ALA A 822 -2.52 -13.22 33.08
C ALA A 822 -1.77 -13.19 34.43
N ASP A 823 -1.18 -14.32 34.84
CA ASP A 823 -0.36 -14.39 36.06
C ASP A 823 0.88 -13.48 35.94
N ARG A 824 1.50 -13.36 34.76
CA ARG A 824 2.61 -12.41 34.50
C ARG A 824 2.14 -10.96 34.54
N ASN A 825 0.95 -10.66 33.98
CA ASN A 825 0.33 -9.33 33.95
C ASN A 825 -0.05 -8.83 35.34
N ALA A 826 -0.33 -9.73 36.28
CA ALA A 826 -0.56 -9.38 37.69
C ALA A 826 0.71 -8.93 38.44
N VAL A 827 1.92 -9.23 37.95
CA VAL A 827 3.19 -8.93 38.64
C VAL A 827 3.56 -7.45 38.46
N THR A 828 3.75 -6.76 39.58
CA THR A 828 4.23 -5.37 39.65
C THR A 828 5.48 -5.27 40.53
N PRO A 829 6.43 -4.34 40.27
CA PRO A 829 6.43 -3.31 39.22
C PRO A 829 6.89 -3.84 37.85
N ARG A 830 6.47 -3.14 36.78
CA ARG A 830 6.91 -3.36 35.40
C ARG A 830 7.77 -2.18 34.89
N PRO A 831 8.65 -2.37 33.90
CA PRO A 831 8.98 -3.63 33.23
C PRO A 831 9.86 -4.54 34.09
N ASN A 832 9.64 -5.85 34.02
CA ASN A 832 10.51 -6.88 34.60
C ASN A 832 11.49 -7.43 33.55
N GLU A 833 12.38 -8.36 33.94
CA GLU A 833 13.42 -8.91 33.04
C GLU A 833 12.83 -9.60 31.79
N PHE A 834 11.67 -10.25 31.92
CA PHE A 834 10.97 -10.87 30.80
C PHE A 834 10.44 -9.82 29.83
N ASP A 835 9.80 -8.76 30.33
CA ASP A 835 9.28 -7.67 29.49
C ASP A 835 10.40 -7.05 28.65
N ILE A 836 11.57 -6.81 29.25
CA ILE A 836 12.74 -6.29 28.53
C ILE A 836 13.25 -7.27 27.46
N ALA A 837 13.27 -8.58 27.76
CA ALA A 837 13.70 -9.59 26.80
C ALA A 837 12.72 -9.74 25.63
N GLU A 838 11.42 -9.69 25.89
CA GLU A 838 10.38 -9.75 24.86
C GLU A 838 10.45 -8.53 23.95
N LEU A 839 10.50 -7.33 24.54
CA LEU A 839 10.65 -6.09 23.78
C LEU A 839 11.86 -6.21 22.84
N ARG A 840 13.04 -6.62 23.35
CA ARG A 840 14.26 -6.79 22.54
C ARG A 840 14.06 -7.74 21.37
N HIS A 841 13.41 -8.87 21.62
CA HIS A 841 13.14 -9.87 20.60
C HIS A 841 12.24 -9.29 19.49
N ARG A 842 11.14 -8.62 19.85
CA ARG A 842 10.22 -8.00 18.90
C ARG A 842 10.85 -6.86 18.12
N ARG A 843 11.69 -6.04 18.76
CA ARG A 843 12.46 -5.00 18.04
C ARG A 843 13.39 -5.62 17.00
N ALA A 844 14.04 -6.74 17.31
CA ALA A 844 14.88 -7.45 16.34
C ALA A 844 14.09 -8.04 15.17
N GLU A 845 12.86 -8.53 15.40
CA GLU A 845 11.95 -8.96 14.32
C GLU A 845 11.53 -7.78 13.44
N LEU A 846 11.11 -6.68 14.06
CA LEU A 846 10.71 -5.45 13.36
C LEU A 846 11.82 -4.94 12.43
N LEU A 847 13.08 -4.98 12.88
CA LEU A 847 14.22 -4.51 12.08
C LEU A 847 14.54 -5.43 10.89
N ARG A 848 14.09 -6.69 10.89
CA ARG A 848 14.22 -7.62 9.75
C ARG A 848 13.11 -7.45 8.72
N ALA A 849 11.94 -6.93 9.12
CA ALA A 849 10.82 -6.72 8.20
C ALA A 849 11.14 -5.58 7.20
N PRO A 850 10.61 -5.60 5.97
CA PRO A 850 10.61 -4.45 5.06
C PRO A 850 9.99 -3.21 5.71
N SER A 851 10.55 -2.02 5.49
CA SER A 851 10.03 -0.83 6.17
C SER A 851 8.60 -0.43 5.79
N SER A 852 8.14 -0.81 4.61
CA SER A 852 6.74 -0.65 4.17
C SER A 852 5.76 -1.50 5.00
N GLU A 853 6.24 -2.56 5.63
CA GLU A 853 5.45 -3.50 6.44
C GLU A 853 5.62 -3.24 7.95
N ARG A 854 6.56 -2.37 8.34
CA ARG A 854 6.89 -2.11 9.74
C ARG A 854 5.84 -1.30 10.49
N ARG A 855 4.91 -0.60 9.81
CA ARG A 855 3.98 0.34 10.45
C ARG A 855 3.16 -0.34 11.55
N VAL A 856 2.40 -1.37 11.19
CA VAL A 856 1.55 -2.13 12.14
C VAL A 856 2.38 -2.77 13.26
N ASP A 857 3.53 -3.35 12.93
CA ASP A 857 4.39 -3.97 13.94
C ASP A 857 5.05 -2.94 14.87
N THR A 858 5.30 -1.72 14.39
CA THR A 858 5.77 -0.59 15.21
C THR A 858 4.68 -0.15 16.20
N ILE A 859 3.42 -0.03 15.73
CA ILE A 859 2.26 0.26 16.57
C ILE A 859 2.11 -0.81 17.66
N ARG A 860 2.11 -2.09 17.26
CA ARG A 860 2.03 -3.23 18.20
C ARG A 860 3.18 -3.26 19.19
N LEU A 861 4.39 -2.90 18.78
CA LEU A 861 5.54 -2.82 19.68
C LEU A 861 5.42 -1.64 20.66
N ALA A 862 4.89 -0.49 20.24
CA ALA A 862 4.60 0.65 21.12
C ALA A 862 3.55 0.27 22.17
N TRP A 863 2.50 -0.43 21.75
CA TRP A 863 1.43 -0.97 22.59
C TRP A 863 1.95 -1.98 23.62
N ARG A 864 2.78 -2.94 23.19
CA ARG A 864 3.45 -3.88 24.11
C ARG A 864 4.37 -3.17 25.10
N ALA A 865 5.16 -2.19 24.64
CA ALA A 865 6.01 -1.38 25.51
C ALA A 865 5.17 -0.61 26.56
N ALA A 866 4.00 -0.11 26.17
CA ALA A 866 3.08 0.55 27.08
C ALA A 866 2.49 -0.40 28.13
N ALA A 867 2.03 -1.59 27.74
CA ALA A 867 1.57 -2.62 28.67
C ALA A 867 2.67 -3.12 29.64
N ALA A 868 3.94 -3.03 29.20
CA ALA A 868 5.12 -3.27 30.03
C ALA A 868 5.55 -2.04 30.87
N GLN A 869 4.81 -0.92 30.81
CA GLN A 869 5.14 0.35 31.47
C GLN A 869 6.54 0.88 31.12
N HIS A 870 6.99 0.63 29.88
CA HIS A 870 8.28 1.08 29.36
C HIS A 870 8.14 2.33 28.48
N TYR A 871 7.88 3.48 29.10
CA TYR A 871 7.48 4.70 28.40
C TYR A 871 8.54 5.25 27.43
N ASP A 872 9.83 5.15 27.75
CA ASP A 872 10.89 5.58 26.81
C ASP A 872 10.92 4.76 25.52
N ALA A 873 10.55 3.47 25.58
CA ALA A 873 10.45 2.62 24.41
C ALA A 873 9.20 2.96 23.58
N VAL A 874 8.09 3.33 24.24
CA VAL A 874 6.90 3.87 23.56
C VAL A 874 7.26 5.13 22.79
N LEU A 875 7.91 6.11 23.44
CA LEU A 875 8.32 7.36 22.78
C LEU A 875 9.27 7.12 21.61
N ASP A 876 10.17 6.14 21.74
CA ASP A 876 11.07 5.75 20.65
C ASP A 876 10.30 5.15 19.45
N MET A 877 9.27 4.34 19.70
CA MET A 877 8.42 3.80 18.62
C MET A 877 7.51 4.86 17.99
N LEU A 878 6.93 5.77 18.79
CA LEU A 878 6.07 6.84 18.28
C LEU A 878 6.80 7.75 17.28
N LYS A 879 8.11 7.97 17.44
CA LYS A 879 8.92 8.75 16.49
C LYS A 879 9.04 8.11 15.10
N LEU A 880 8.85 6.79 15.01
CA LEU A 880 8.93 6.04 13.75
C LEU A 880 7.61 6.06 12.98
N LEU A 881 6.53 6.56 13.59
CA LEU A 881 5.19 6.61 12.99
C LEU A 881 4.93 7.98 12.35
N PRO A 882 4.17 8.04 11.24
CA PRO A 882 3.68 9.29 10.66
C PRO A 882 2.89 10.14 11.67
N TYR A 883 3.09 11.46 11.65
CA TYR A 883 2.42 12.40 12.57
C TYR A 883 1.27 13.19 11.93
N LYS A 884 1.03 13.02 10.62
CA LYS A 884 0.00 13.77 9.86
C LYS A 884 -1.30 12.99 9.66
N ASP A 885 -1.31 11.73 10.05
CA ASP A 885 -2.49 10.86 10.04
C ASP A 885 -2.86 10.58 11.50
N TYR A 886 -4.15 10.70 11.83
CA TYR A 886 -4.63 10.47 13.19
C TYR A 886 -4.41 9.01 13.60
N ASP A 887 -4.61 8.09 12.65
CA ASP A 887 -4.56 6.64 12.89
C ASP A 887 -3.13 6.11 13.12
N ASP A 888 -2.12 6.98 13.00
CA ASP A 888 -0.71 6.66 13.23
C ASP A 888 -0.25 7.08 14.62
N GLN A 889 0.61 8.11 14.70
CA GLN A 889 1.25 8.54 15.94
C GLN A 889 0.23 8.99 16.99
N PRO A 890 -0.82 9.79 16.68
CA PRO A 890 -1.78 10.25 17.69
C PRO A 890 -2.62 9.12 18.28
N GLU A 891 -3.27 8.29 17.45
CA GLU A 891 -4.06 7.16 17.93
C GLU A 891 -3.17 6.16 18.68
N THR A 892 -1.97 5.87 18.16
CA THR A 892 -1.03 4.99 18.85
C THR A 892 -0.64 5.56 20.21
N ALA A 893 -0.40 6.88 20.33
CA ALA A 893 -0.09 7.50 21.62
C ALA A 893 -1.27 7.42 22.60
N VAL A 894 -2.50 7.67 22.13
CA VAL A 894 -3.73 7.55 22.92
C VAL A 894 -3.95 6.12 23.41
N ARG A 895 -3.82 5.12 22.51
CA ARG A 895 -3.98 3.70 22.85
C ARG A 895 -2.83 3.20 23.73
N SER A 896 -1.59 3.64 23.51
CA SER A 896 -0.48 3.37 24.41
C SER A 896 -0.75 3.93 25.81
N LEU A 897 -1.32 5.12 25.94
CA LEU A 897 -1.72 5.64 27.26
C LEU A 897 -2.76 4.72 27.92
N TRP A 898 -3.74 4.23 27.16
CA TRP A 898 -4.74 3.27 27.65
C TRP A 898 -4.11 1.96 28.09
N MET A 899 -3.33 1.32 27.24
CA MET A 899 -2.64 0.07 27.59
C MET A 899 -1.72 0.21 28.80
N ALA A 900 -1.05 1.35 28.95
CA ALA A 900 -0.23 1.63 30.14
C ALA A 900 -1.06 1.70 31.44
N LEU A 901 -2.30 2.17 31.36
CA LEU A 901 -3.17 2.41 32.52
C LEU A 901 -4.13 1.25 32.81
N THR A 902 -4.56 0.52 31.79
CA THR A 902 -5.61 -0.52 31.88
C THR A 902 -5.14 -1.91 31.49
N GLY A 903 -4.05 -2.03 30.71
CA GLY A 903 -3.61 -3.28 30.11
C GLY A 903 -4.43 -3.75 28.91
N VAL A 904 -5.58 -3.11 28.62
CA VAL A 904 -6.56 -3.51 27.59
C VAL A 904 -6.50 -2.54 26.41
N ASP A 905 -6.61 -3.08 25.20
CA ASP A 905 -6.51 -2.35 23.92
C ASP A 905 -7.88 -1.88 23.38
N ASP A 906 -8.78 -1.49 24.29
CA ASP A 906 -10.15 -1.01 24.03
C ASP A 906 -10.50 0.19 24.95
N ASP A 907 -11.57 0.90 24.63
CA ASP A 907 -12.04 2.04 25.40
C ASP A 907 -12.65 1.62 26.74
N ALA A 908 -11.85 1.73 27.79
CA ALA A 908 -12.39 1.76 29.13
C ALA A 908 -12.99 3.16 29.42
N TRP A 909 -14.28 3.38 29.10
CA TRP A 909 -15.13 4.38 29.78
C TRP A 909 -14.77 4.55 31.29
#